data_AF-A0A9Q0JC83-F1
#
_entry.id   AF-A0A9Q0JC83-F1
#
_cell.length_a   1.000
_cell.length_b   1.000
_cell.length_c   1.000
_cell.angle_alpha   90.00
_cell.angle_beta   90.00
_cell.angle_gamma   90.00
#
_symmetry.space_group_name_H-M   'P 1'
#
loop_
_entity.id
_entity.type
_entity.pdbx_description
1 polymer ?
#
loop_
_entity_poly.entity_id
_entity_poly.type
_entity_poly.pdbx_seq_one_letter_code
_entity_poly.pdbx_strand_id
1 'polypeptide(L)'
;YFGLASFPFSISYTHQTLSRKTIKEITEMSQIPEVELSSGHKMPLIAMGTSALPLPPAETLISAFIDAIECGYRHFDTAALYGSEESLGRAIAAAVERGLIKNRQELFVTSKVWCNENQPHLILPALKKSLERLGLEYVDLYLIHFPLAVKQEVVGVNITPEDILPLFDMKGTWEAMEECSRLGLAKSIGVSNYSFKKLSQLLEHATIPPAVDQVEMNVGWQQKKLLDFCKKKGIHVSAWSPLAANGAEWGSLAVMQSPVLKEIALSRGKSVAQLPLHLDSQENHQRNNNREMSQIPEVELSSGRKMPMIAMGTAAPSLPPAEILTSIFIDAIECGYRHFDTAALYGSEASLGKAIAAAVERGLIKNRQELFVTSKVWCNNNQPHLILPALKKSLERLGLEYVDLYLIHFPIAVKQEVDDANISPEDILPFFDMKGTWEAMEECSRLGLAKSIGVSNYSFKKLSQLLEHATIPPAVDQVEMNVGWQQKKLLQFCKKKGIHVSAWSPLAANGAEWGSLAVMQSPVLKEIALPRGKSVAQMGLRWVYEEGATVIVKSFNRERMKQNLQIFDWELSNEDMQKIKNIPQSRGFKGEYFTCMSQIPEVELSSGHKMPMIAMGTAAPSLPPAEILTSIFIDAIECGYRHFDTAALYGSEESLGRAITAAVERGLIKNRQEIFVTTKVWCNDAQPHLILPALKKSLERLGLEYVDLYLIHFPIAIKQEVAGTNFTPEDILPFFDMKGTWEAMEECSRLGLAKSIGVSNYSFKKLSQLLQHATIPPAVDQVQMNVVWQQKKLRDFCKKNGIHVSAWSPLADNGEAWGSLAVMESPILKEISLSRRKTVAQVALRWVHEEGATVIVKSFNKERMKQNLQIFDWELSNEDRQKIKNIPQSRGFKGEPFTSVNGPYKSPEELWDDDEPYDDQFSAEA
;
A
#
# COMPACT_ATOMS: atom_id res chain seq x y z
N TYR A 1 -27.14 -36.59 -26.15
CA TYR A 1 -27.59 -35.51 -25.26
C TYR A 1 -27.69 -36.08 -23.84
N PHE A 2 -26.77 -35.62 -22.98
CA PHE A 2 -26.64 -35.73 -21.52
C PHE A 2 -27.09 -37.01 -20.78
N GLY A 3 -26.10 -37.82 -20.39
CA GLY A 3 -26.17 -38.76 -19.27
C GLY A 3 -25.38 -38.20 -18.07
N LEU A 4 -26.05 -38.14 -16.91
CA LEU A 4 -25.46 -37.84 -15.61
C LEU A 4 -24.71 -39.07 -15.10
N ALA A 5 -23.38 -38.97 -14.98
CA ALA A 5 -22.56 -39.97 -14.31
C ALA A 5 -21.70 -39.28 -13.24
N SER A 6 -21.97 -39.66 -12.00
CA SER A 6 -21.21 -39.42 -10.79
C SER A 6 -19.75 -39.90 -10.92
N PHE A 7 -18.80 -38.99 -10.73
CA PHE A 7 -17.37 -39.30 -10.63
C PHE A 7 -17.00 -39.68 -9.18
N PRO A 8 -16.31 -40.82 -8.95
CA PRO A 8 -15.70 -41.12 -7.66
C PRO A 8 -14.33 -40.44 -7.57
N PHE A 9 -14.10 -39.65 -6.52
CA PHE A 9 -12.75 -39.22 -6.15
C PHE A 9 -12.01 -40.41 -5.51
N SER A 10 -11.16 -41.09 -6.28
CA SER A 10 -10.06 -41.88 -5.71
C SER A 10 -8.81 -40.99 -5.70
N ILE A 11 -8.28 -40.72 -4.51
CA ILE A 11 -6.95 -40.13 -4.34
C ILE A 11 -5.99 -41.32 -4.21
N SER A 12 -5.23 -41.62 -5.26
CA SER A 12 -4.14 -42.58 -5.16
C SER A 12 -2.99 -41.94 -4.39
N TYR A 13 -2.73 -42.40 -3.15
CA TYR A 13 -1.45 -42.16 -2.50
C TYR A 13 -0.41 -43.12 -3.09
N THR A 14 0.52 -42.61 -3.89
CA THR A 14 1.72 -43.34 -4.27
C THR A 14 2.66 -43.38 -3.06
N HIS A 15 2.66 -44.49 -2.33
CA HIS A 15 3.71 -44.81 -1.36
C HIS A 15 5.02 -45.03 -2.12
N GLN A 16 5.94 -44.06 -2.08
CA GLN A 16 7.36 -44.36 -2.29
C GLN A 16 7.88 -45.02 -1.01
N THR A 17 8.02 -46.34 -1.04
CA THR A 17 8.65 -47.12 0.03
C THR A 17 10.15 -46.84 0.03
N LEU A 18 10.61 -45.95 0.92
CA LEU A 18 12.03 -45.81 1.24
C LEU A 18 12.53 -47.12 1.87
N SER A 19 13.69 -47.62 1.44
CA SER A 19 14.24 -48.85 1.99
C SER A 19 14.62 -48.67 3.46
N ARG A 20 14.43 -49.70 4.30
CA ARG A 20 14.80 -49.70 5.73
C ARG A 20 16.24 -49.26 6.00
N LYS A 21 17.14 -49.46 5.03
CA LYS A 21 18.55 -49.04 5.10
C LYS A 21 18.71 -47.50 5.04
N THR A 22 17.88 -46.84 4.23
CA THR A 22 17.91 -45.38 4.01
C THR A 22 17.32 -44.61 5.20
N ILE A 23 16.30 -45.16 5.87
CA ILE A 23 15.70 -44.54 7.08
C ILE A 23 16.70 -44.54 8.24
N LYS A 24 17.48 -45.61 8.39
CA LYS A 24 18.49 -45.76 9.43
C LYS A 24 19.67 -44.78 9.25
N GLU A 25 20.12 -44.58 8.01
CA GLU A 25 21.19 -43.62 7.69
C GLU A 25 20.74 -42.14 7.85
N ILE A 26 19.45 -41.84 7.66
CA ILE A 26 18.90 -40.47 7.87
C ILE A 26 18.69 -40.17 9.37
N THR A 27 18.31 -41.17 10.17
CA THR A 27 18.03 -41.01 11.62
C THR A 27 19.30 -40.93 12.48
N GLU A 28 20.44 -41.44 12.00
CA GLU A 28 21.72 -41.33 12.72
C GLU A 28 22.33 -39.91 12.74
N MET A 29 21.75 -38.94 12.00
CA MET A 29 22.35 -37.60 11.80
C MET A 29 21.64 -36.40 12.47
N SER A 30 20.50 -36.55 13.17
CA SER A 30 19.91 -35.41 13.90
C SER A 30 19.06 -35.83 15.11
N GLN A 31 19.46 -35.44 16.32
CA GLN A 31 18.63 -35.58 17.53
C GLN A 31 17.49 -34.54 17.52
N ILE A 32 16.28 -34.93 17.95
CA ILE A 32 15.15 -33.99 18.12
C ILE A 32 15.52 -33.00 19.23
N PRO A 33 15.46 -31.67 18.98
CA PRO A 33 15.73 -30.67 20.01
C PRO A 33 14.81 -30.83 21.23
N GLU A 34 15.35 -30.57 22.41
CA GLU A 34 14.62 -30.64 23.69
C GLU A 34 14.52 -29.26 24.33
N VAL A 35 13.47 -29.06 25.13
CA VAL A 35 13.31 -27.90 26.02
C VAL A 35 13.29 -28.37 27.46
N GLU A 36 13.98 -27.64 28.34
CA GLU A 36 13.88 -27.86 29.78
C GLU A 36 12.62 -27.14 30.30
N LEU A 37 11.70 -27.91 30.88
CA LEU A 37 10.49 -27.40 31.51
C LEU A 37 10.81 -26.79 32.88
N SER A 38 9.93 -25.95 33.41
CA SER A 38 10.07 -25.40 34.77
C SER A 38 10.08 -26.47 35.88
N SER A 39 9.63 -27.68 35.58
CA SER A 39 9.75 -28.86 36.44
C SER A 39 11.16 -29.49 36.44
N GLY A 40 12.09 -29.01 35.62
CA GLY A 40 13.44 -29.56 35.40
C GLY A 40 13.50 -30.74 34.43
N HIS A 41 12.36 -31.22 33.93
CA HIS A 41 12.30 -32.31 32.96
C HIS A 41 12.52 -31.80 31.53
N LYS A 42 13.26 -32.57 30.72
CA LYS A 42 13.45 -32.28 29.30
C LYS A 42 12.31 -32.85 28.47
N MET A 43 11.76 -32.03 27.58
CA MET A 43 10.67 -32.39 26.69
C MET A 43 11.12 -32.23 25.23
N PRO A 44 11.01 -33.27 24.36
CA PRO A 44 11.26 -33.11 22.94
C PRO A 44 10.28 -32.13 22.29
N LEU A 45 10.79 -31.22 21.46
CA LEU A 45 10.02 -30.13 20.85
C LEU A 45 9.04 -30.58 19.75
N ILE A 46 9.19 -31.81 19.25
CA ILE A 46 8.30 -32.39 18.24
C ILE A 46 7.61 -33.62 18.84
N ALA A 47 6.27 -33.58 18.86
CA ALA A 47 5.44 -34.65 19.38
C ALA A 47 4.56 -35.28 18.29
N MET A 48 4.29 -36.58 18.42
CA MET A 48 3.25 -37.27 17.67
C MET A 48 1.92 -37.14 18.43
N GLY A 49 0.98 -36.37 17.89
CA GLY A 49 -0.39 -36.29 18.43
C GLY A 49 -1.21 -37.51 18.03
N THR A 50 -1.99 -38.06 18.96
CA THR A 50 -2.74 -39.31 18.74
C THR A 50 -4.25 -39.15 18.54
N SER A 51 -4.75 -37.90 18.51
CA SER A 51 -6.15 -37.61 18.21
C SER A 51 -6.49 -37.88 16.74
N ALA A 52 -7.56 -38.64 16.49
CA ALA A 52 -8.05 -38.95 15.15
C ALA A 52 -9.57 -39.08 15.13
N LEU A 53 -10.21 -38.63 14.04
CA LEU A 53 -11.65 -38.77 13.82
C LEU A 53 -11.92 -39.19 12.36
N PRO A 54 -12.49 -40.39 12.11
CA PRO A 54 -12.75 -41.45 13.08
C PRO A 54 -11.46 -42.05 13.67
N LEU A 55 -11.54 -42.63 14.87
CA LEU A 55 -10.41 -43.33 15.47
C LEU A 55 -10.10 -44.60 14.64
N PRO A 56 -8.85 -44.80 14.18
CA PRO A 56 -8.47 -46.02 13.47
C PRO A 56 -8.57 -47.28 14.35
N PRO A 57 -8.65 -48.48 13.75
CA PRO A 57 -8.56 -49.74 14.49
C PRO A 57 -7.27 -49.83 15.31
N ALA A 58 -7.34 -50.47 16.48
CA ALA A 58 -6.24 -50.54 17.44
C ALA A 58 -4.90 -51.01 16.83
N GLU A 59 -4.93 -52.05 16.00
CA GLU A 59 -3.72 -52.58 15.35
C GLU A 59 -3.09 -51.58 14.35
N THR A 60 -3.90 -50.72 13.73
CA THR A 60 -3.40 -49.64 12.87
C THR A 60 -2.70 -48.56 13.70
N LEU A 61 -3.29 -48.17 14.85
CA LEU A 61 -2.67 -47.23 15.78
C LEU A 61 -1.35 -47.78 16.34
N ILE A 62 -1.34 -49.05 16.77
CA ILE A 62 -0.14 -49.71 17.30
C ILE A 62 0.98 -49.68 16.25
N SER A 63 0.69 -50.07 15.01
CA SER A 63 1.68 -50.04 13.92
C SER A 63 2.20 -48.63 13.70
N ALA A 64 1.32 -47.63 13.60
CA ALA A 64 1.72 -46.23 13.35
C ALA A 64 2.60 -45.66 14.48
N PHE A 65 2.33 -46.01 15.74
CA PHE A 65 3.15 -45.58 16.86
C PHE A 65 4.53 -46.26 16.88
N ILE A 66 4.60 -47.54 16.53
CA ILE A 66 5.88 -48.25 16.37
C ILE A 66 6.69 -47.60 15.24
N ASP A 67 6.07 -47.33 14.09
CA ASP A 67 6.72 -46.67 12.97
C ASP A 67 7.21 -45.27 13.34
N ALA A 68 6.46 -44.52 14.15
CA ALA A 68 6.89 -43.22 14.67
C ALA A 68 8.13 -43.34 15.56
N ILE A 69 8.17 -44.33 16.47
CA ILE A 69 9.35 -44.59 17.32
C ILE A 69 10.56 -44.96 16.44
N GLU A 70 10.37 -45.82 15.44
CA GLU A 70 11.42 -46.23 14.48
C GLU A 70 11.94 -45.02 13.67
N CYS A 71 11.05 -44.09 13.30
CA CYS A 71 11.42 -42.85 12.61
C CYS A 71 12.10 -41.81 13.52
N GLY A 72 12.21 -42.06 14.82
CA GLY A 72 12.91 -41.20 15.77
C GLY A 72 12.02 -40.32 16.64
N TYR A 73 10.68 -40.41 16.57
CA TYR A 73 9.82 -39.69 17.53
C TYR A 73 10.09 -40.19 18.95
N ARG A 74 10.22 -39.25 19.88
CA ARG A 74 10.40 -39.51 21.31
C ARG A 74 9.36 -38.84 22.19
N HIS A 75 8.42 -38.08 21.63
CA HIS A 75 7.33 -37.45 22.38
C HIS A 75 5.98 -37.87 21.77
N PHE A 76 5.07 -38.40 22.60
CA PHE A 76 3.70 -38.78 22.23
C PHE A 76 2.68 -38.00 23.04
N ASP A 77 1.74 -37.35 22.35
CA ASP A 77 0.68 -36.55 22.95
C ASP A 77 -0.67 -37.26 22.78
N THR A 78 -1.18 -37.80 23.88
CA THR A 78 -2.48 -38.47 23.97
C THR A 78 -3.40 -37.78 24.99
N ALA A 79 -4.61 -38.30 25.15
CA ALA A 79 -5.56 -37.90 26.18
C ALA A 79 -6.55 -39.04 26.45
N ALA A 80 -7.16 -39.05 27.64
CA ALA A 80 -8.18 -40.04 28.00
C ALA A 80 -9.36 -40.07 27.01
N LEU A 81 -9.71 -38.91 26.44
CA LEU A 81 -10.79 -38.78 25.44
C LEU A 81 -10.45 -39.45 24.09
N TYR A 82 -9.18 -39.48 23.68
CA TYR A 82 -8.81 -39.84 22.30
C TYR A 82 -9.00 -41.34 22.01
N GLY A 83 -9.11 -42.18 23.04
CA GLY A 83 -9.23 -43.64 22.87
C GLY A 83 -7.93 -44.34 22.41
N SER A 84 -6.83 -43.60 22.27
CA SER A 84 -5.55 -44.09 21.77
C SER A 84 -4.58 -44.60 22.85
N GLU A 85 -4.87 -44.36 24.14
CA GLU A 85 -3.96 -44.66 25.26
C GLU A 85 -3.54 -46.14 25.30
N GLU A 86 -4.49 -47.07 25.15
CA GLU A 86 -4.20 -48.51 25.17
C GLU A 86 -3.33 -48.94 24.00
N SER A 87 -3.63 -48.44 22.80
CA SER A 87 -2.85 -48.73 21.60
C SER A 87 -1.44 -48.15 21.70
N LEU A 88 -1.28 -46.95 22.28
CA LEU A 88 0.03 -46.35 22.54
C LEU A 88 0.83 -47.16 23.56
N GLY A 89 0.20 -47.59 24.65
CA GLY A 89 0.83 -48.45 25.65
C GLY A 89 1.38 -49.75 25.07
N ARG A 90 0.54 -50.46 24.30
CA ARG A 90 0.94 -51.69 23.59
C ARG A 90 2.08 -51.44 22.59
N ALA A 91 2.05 -50.32 21.87
CA ALA A 91 3.11 -49.94 20.94
C ALA A 91 4.45 -49.67 21.64
N ILE A 92 4.43 -48.99 22.78
CA ILE A 92 5.63 -48.73 23.58
C ILE A 92 6.23 -50.03 24.09
N ALA A 93 5.41 -50.93 24.64
CA ALA A 93 5.86 -52.25 25.09
C ALA A 93 6.49 -53.06 23.96
N ALA A 94 5.85 -53.09 22.79
CA ALA A 94 6.38 -53.75 21.59
C ALA A 94 7.68 -53.09 21.09
N ALA A 95 7.82 -51.77 21.18
CA ALA A 95 9.03 -51.06 20.77
C ALA A 95 10.22 -51.38 21.68
N VAL A 96 10.01 -51.57 22.99
CA VAL A 96 11.03 -52.05 23.93
C VAL A 96 11.41 -53.50 23.61
N GLU A 97 10.44 -54.38 23.42
CA GLU A 97 10.67 -55.80 23.08
C GLU A 97 11.45 -55.95 21.77
N ARG A 98 11.15 -55.12 20.77
CA ARG A 98 11.85 -55.09 19.46
C ARG A 98 13.20 -54.37 19.51
N GLY A 99 13.58 -53.78 20.64
CA GLY A 99 14.84 -53.04 20.78
C GLY A 99 14.90 -51.73 20.00
N LEU A 100 13.75 -51.13 19.65
CA LEU A 100 13.68 -49.80 19.01
C LEU A 100 14.01 -48.67 20.00
N ILE A 101 13.76 -48.92 21.28
CA ILE A 101 14.15 -48.10 22.43
C ILE A 101 14.62 -49.03 23.54
N LYS A 102 15.55 -48.60 24.39
CA LYS A 102 16.08 -49.46 25.48
C LYS A 102 15.05 -49.68 26.58
N ASN A 103 14.26 -48.66 26.87
CA ASN A 103 13.25 -48.66 27.91
C ASN A 103 12.27 -47.49 27.75
N ARG A 104 11.20 -47.47 28.56
CA ARG A 104 10.17 -46.43 28.56
C ARG A 104 10.72 -45.03 28.82
N GLN A 105 11.82 -44.89 29.57
CA GLN A 105 12.42 -43.61 29.94
C GLN A 105 12.96 -42.82 28.75
N GLU A 106 13.16 -43.46 27.59
CA GLU A 106 13.53 -42.76 26.35
C GLU A 106 12.37 -41.96 25.72
N LEU A 107 11.13 -42.18 26.16
CA LEU A 107 9.97 -41.48 25.63
C LEU A 107 9.46 -40.42 26.61
N PHE A 108 8.85 -39.38 26.06
CA PHE A 108 8.07 -38.37 26.76
C PHE A 108 6.59 -38.58 26.41
N VAL A 109 5.76 -39.03 27.35
CA VAL A 109 4.33 -39.26 27.10
C VAL A 109 3.49 -38.24 27.86
N THR A 110 2.67 -37.53 27.09
CA THR A 110 1.70 -36.57 27.60
C THR A 110 0.30 -37.20 27.60
N SER A 111 -0.41 -37.16 28.73
CA SER A 111 -1.86 -37.45 28.77
C SER A 111 -2.64 -36.28 29.40
N LYS A 112 -3.97 -36.31 29.29
CA LYS A 112 -4.86 -35.22 29.70
C LYS A 112 -6.14 -35.73 30.34
N VAL A 113 -6.57 -35.11 31.44
CA VAL A 113 -7.87 -35.35 32.06
C VAL A 113 -8.99 -34.71 31.26
N TRP A 114 -10.05 -35.46 30.94
CA TRP A 114 -11.21 -34.92 30.23
C TRP A 114 -12.17 -34.18 31.16
N CYS A 115 -13.04 -33.34 30.58
CA CYS A 115 -13.91 -32.41 31.29
C CYS A 115 -14.84 -33.08 32.33
N ASN A 116 -15.27 -34.32 32.10
CA ASN A 116 -16.19 -35.04 33.00
C ASN A 116 -15.48 -35.67 34.22
N GLU A 117 -14.15 -35.71 34.19
CA GLU A 117 -13.30 -36.14 35.32
C GLU A 117 -12.46 -34.97 35.87
N ASN A 118 -12.70 -33.74 35.40
CA ASN A 118 -11.95 -32.53 35.76
C ASN A 118 -12.46 -31.86 37.05
N GLN A 119 -12.75 -32.67 38.07
CA GLN A 119 -13.14 -32.24 39.42
C GLN A 119 -12.10 -32.72 40.43
N PRO A 120 -11.83 -31.98 41.52
CA PRO A 120 -10.69 -32.24 42.42
C PRO A 120 -10.54 -33.72 42.85
N HIS A 121 -11.62 -34.35 43.28
CA HIS A 121 -11.63 -35.72 43.79
C HIS A 121 -11.51 -36.80 42.69
N LEU A 122 -11.63 -36.43 41.41
CA LEU A 122 -11.59 -37.35 40.26
C LEU A 122 -10.25 -37.31 39.51
N ILE A 123 -9.44 -36.27 39.66
CA ILE A 123 -8.16 -36.10 38.95
C ILE A 123 -7.21 -37.29 39.15
N LEU A 124 -6.94 -37.66 40.40
CA LEU A 124 -6.03 -38.76 40.72
C LEU A 124 -6.57 -40.12 40.23
N PRO A 125 -7.85 -40.49 40.46
CA PRO A 125 -8.45 -41.67 39.84
C PRO A 125 -8.36 -41.67 38.31
N ALA A 126 -8.61 -40.53 37.64
CA ALA A 126 -8.54 -40.41 36.19
C ALA A 126 -7.12 -40.65 35.67
N LEU A 127 -6.10 -40.07 36.31
CA LEU A 127 -4.71 -40.34 35.96
C LEU A 127 -4.36 -41.82 36.11
N LYS A 128 -4.79 -42.48 37.20
CA LYS A 128 -4.57 -43.92 37.40
C LYS A 128 -5.18 -44.76 36.28
N LYS A 129 -6.39 -44.42 35.80
CA LYS A 129 -7.01 -45.09 34.64
C LYS A 129 -6.21 -44.88 33.36
N SER A 130 -5.72 -43.65 33.11
CA SER A 130 -4.85 -43.37 31.97
C SER A 130 -3.54 -44.18 32.04
N LEU A 131 -2.93 -44.29 33.22
CA LEU A 131 -1.74 -45.10 33.44
C LEU A 131 -1.99 -46.59 33.21
N GLU A 132 -3.13 -47.12 33.67
CA GLU A 132 -3.56 -48.49 33.43
C GLU A 132 -3.72 -48.77 31.92
N ARG A 133 -4.43 -47.90 31.20
CA ARG A 133 -4.59 -48.01 29.74
C ARG A 133 -3.24 -47.96 29.02
N LEU A 134 -2.39 -47.01 29.39
CA LEU A 134 -1.05 -46.89 28.81
C LEU A 134 -0.11 -48.04 29.23
N GLY A 135 -0.44 -48.80 30.28
CA GLY A 135 0.47 -49.79 30.87
C GLY A 135 1.75 -49.16 31.44
N LEU A 136 1.66 -47.96 32.02
CA LEU A 136 2.80 -47.18 32.51
C LEU A 136 2.71 -46.89 34.01
N GLU A 137 3.86 -46.72 34.64
CA GLU A 137 3.95 -46.32 36.06
C GLU A 137 3.76 -44.80 36.25
N TYR A 138 4.10 -44.00 35.23
CA TYR A 138 3.95 -42.55 35.23
C TYR A 138 3.76 -42.00 33.80
N VAL A 139 3.27 -40.76 33.71
CA VAL A 139 3.36 -39.92 32.50
C VAL A 139 4.38 -38.80 32.70
N ASP A 140 5.03 -38.37 31.62
CA ASP A 140 6.03 -37.31 31.69
C ASP A 140 5.38 -35.93 31.82
N LEU A 141 4.17 -35.78 31.27
CA LEU A 141 3.33 -34.59 31.41
C LEU A 141 1.84 -34.97 31.56
N TYR A 142 1.17 -34.41 32.56
CA TYR A 142 -0.28 -34.53 32.71
C TYR A 142 -0.95 -33.16 32.63
N LEU A 143 -1.96 -33.02 31.77
CA LEU A 143 -2.62 -31.74 31.51
C LEU A 143 -4.10 -31.76 31.89
N ILE A 144 -4.59 -30.62 32.38
CA ILE A 144 -6.03 -30.31 32.32
C ILE A 144 -6.40 -30.02 30.86
N HIS A 145 -7.29 -30.81 30.25
CA HIS A 145 -7.56 -30.70 28.80
C HIS A 145 -8.28 -29.39 28.43
N PHE A 146 -9.27 -28.97 29.23
CA PHE A 146 -9.97 -27.69 29.07
C PHE A 146 -10.25 -27.04 30.43
N PRO A 147 -10.31 -25.69 30.52
CA PRO A 147 -10.60 -24.95 31.75
C PRO A 147 -12.10 -24.96 32.11
N LEU A 148 -12.71 -26.14 32.18
CA LEU A 148 -14.09 -26.35 32.60
C LEU A 148 -14.30 -27.77 33.13
N ALA A 149 -15.37 -27.96 33.90
CA ALA A 149 -15.83 -29.28 34.34
C ALA A 149 -17.29 -29.50 33.88
N VAL A 150 -17.61 -30.73 33.50
CA VAL A 150 -18.97 -31.16 33.16
C VAL A 150 -19.45 -32.27 34.10
N LYS A 151 -20.74 -32.58 34.05
CA LYS A 151 -21.33 -33.72 34.75
C LYS A 151 -20.63 -35.03 34.34
N GLN A 152 -20.50 -35.97 35.27
CA GLN A 152 -19.65 -37.15 35.11
C GLN A 152 -20.18 -38.11 34.03
N GLU A 153 -21.50 -38.16 33.86
CA GLU A 153 -22.22 -38.96 32.87
C GLU A 153 -22.02 -38.49 31.41
N VAL A 154 -21.46 -37.30 31.20
CA VAL A 154 -21.24 -36.71 29.88
C VAL A 154 -19.97 -37.32 29.28
N VAL A 155 -20.14 -38.12 28.23
CA VAL A 155 -19.05 -38.82 27.54
C VAL A 155 -18.85 -38.22 26.15
N GLY A 156 -17.60 -37.94 25.79
CA GLY A 156 -17.24 -37.45 24.45
C GLY A 156 -17.18 -35.93 24.34
N VAL A 157 -17.30 -35.44 23.09
CA VAL A 157 -17.11 -34.02 22.71
C VAL A 157 -18.42 -33.24 22.56
N ASN A 158 -19.58 -33.91 22.54
CA ASN A 158 -20.89 -33.28 22.38
C ASN A 158 -21.42 -32.79 23.74
N ILE A 159 -20.85 -31.67 24.22
CA ILE A 159 -21.20 -31.06 25.51
C ILE A 159 -22.24 -29.96 25.28
N THR A 160 -23.37 -30.00 25.98
CA THR A 160 -24.36 -28.90 25.96
C THR A 160 -24.16 -27.94 27.15
N PRO A 161 -24.72 -26.72 27.12
CA PRO A 161 -24.61 -25.79 28.25
C PRO A 161 -25.14 -26.36 29.58
N GLU A 162 -26.15 -27.24 29.55
CA GLU A 162 -26.74 -27.89 30.72
C GLU A 162 -25.83 -28.95 31.35
N ASP A 163 -24.83 -29.42 30.60
CA ASP A 163 -23.83 -30.39 31.05
C ASP A 163 -22.70 -29.72 31.85
N ILE A 164 -22.48 -28.42 31.66
CA ILE A 164 -21.40 -27.66 32.30
C ILE A 164 -21.74 -27.42 33.77
N LEU A 165 -20.80 -27.74 34.66
CA LEU A 165 -20.99 -27.48 36.08
C LEU A 165 -20.95 -25.97 36.37
N PRO A 166 -21.86 -25.44 37.22
CA PRO A 166 -21.96 -24.00 37.47
C PRO A 166 -20.68 -23.35 38.01
N LEU A 167 -19.83 -24.12 38.70
CA LEU A 167 -18.58 -23.66 39.28
C LEU A 167 -17.47 -24.65 38.92
N PHE A 168 -16.48 -24.19 38.15
CA PHE A 168 -15.23 -24.91 37.96
C PHE A 168 -14.28 -24.56 39.10
N ASP A 169 -14.07 -25.52 40.02
CA ASP A 169 -13.12 -25.39 41.12
C ASP A 169 -11.68 -25.51 40.59
N MET A 170 -11.20 -24.44 39.97
CA MET A 170 -9.85 -24.38 39.39
C MET A 170 -8.76 -24.58 40.44
N LYS A 171 -8.97 -24.08 41.66
CA LYS A 171 -8.01 -24.21 42.77
C LYS A 171 -7.91 -25.67 43.21
N GLY A 172 -9.01 -26.29 43.63
CA GLY A 172 -9.00 -27.68 44.10
C GLY A 172 -8.59 -28.66 43.00
N THR A 173 -8.96 -28.37 41.75
CA THR A 173 -8.54 -29.18 40.59
C THR A 173 -7.03 -29.11 40.42
N TRP A 174 -6.43 -27.93 40.54
CA TRP A 174 -4.98 -27.77 40.46
C TRP A 174 -4.27 -28.43 41.64
N GLU A 175 -4.76 -28.27 42.87
CA GLU A 175 -4.20 -28.96 44.06
C GLU A 175 -4.17 -30.49 43.87
N ALA A 176 -5.18 -31.06 43.21
CA ALA A 176 -5.20 -32.49 42.87
C ALA A 176 -4.20 -32.86 41.75
N MET A 177 -3.93 -31.96 40.79
CA MET A 177 -2.83 -32.13 39.82
C MET A 177 -1.47 -32.08 40.51
N GLU A 178 -1.26 -31.16 41.46
CA GLU A 178 -0.05 -31.08 42.27
C GLU A 178 0.17 -32.37 43.07
N GLU A 179 -0.90 -32.96 43.59
CA GLU A 179 -0.83 -34.25 44.27
C GLU A 179 -0.42 -35.39 43.34
N CYS A 180 -0.93 -35.42 42.10
CA CYS A 180 -0.47 -36.38 41.10
C CYS A 180 1.04 -36.25 40.83
N SER A 181 1.57 -35.03 40.87
CA SER A 181 3.00 -34.77 40.74
C SER A 181 3.80 -35.22 41.97
N ARG A 182 3.32 -34.90 43.18
CA ARG A 182 3.95 -35.32 44.45
C ARG A 182 4.02 -36.84 44.59
N LEU A 183 3.01 -37.56 44.12
CA LEU A 183 2.98 -39.03 44.11
C LEU A 183 3.88 -39.65 43.03
N GLY A 184 4.51 -38.85 42.17
CA GLY A 184 5.39 -39.32 41.09
C GLY A 184 4.64 -39.94 39.90
N LEU A 185 3.31 -39.87 39.88
CA LEU A 185 2.49 -40.39 38.78
C LEU A 185 2.52 -39.48 37.54
N ALA A 186 2.81 -38.19 37.73
CA ALA A 186 3.10 -37.24 36.66
C ALA A 186 4.38 -36.46 36.96
N LYS A 187 5.41 -36.59 36.12
CA LYS A 187 6.69 -35.88 36.32
C LYS A 187 6.56 -34.36 36.18
N SER A 188 5.69 -33.93 35.26
CA SER A 188 5.32 -32.53 35.06
C SER A 188 3.81 -32.41 34.97
N ILE A 189 3.27 -31.27 35.39
CA ILE A 189 1.85 -30.95 35.26
C ILE A 189 1.66 -29.64 34.52
N GLY A 190 0.56 -29.52 33.81
CA GLY A 190 0.25 -28.34 33.02
C GLY A 190 -1.23 -28.23 32.69
N VAL A 191 -1.53 -27.34 31.76
CA VAL A 191 -2.89 -27.06 31.31
C VAL A 191 -2.97 -27.04 29.78
N SER A 192 -4.19 -27.09 29.26
CA SER A 192 -4.48 -26.95 27.85
C SER A 192 -5.67 -26.03 27.64
N ASN A 193 -5.58 -25.17 26.62
CA ASN A 193 -6.58 -24.18 26.25
C ASN A 193 -6.82 -23.09 27.32
N TYR A 194 -5.78 -22.73 28.08
CA TYR A 194 -5.86 -21.62 29.03
C TYR A 194 -5.51 -20.30 28.33
N SER A 195 -6.17 -19.23 28.75
CA SER A 195 -5.79 -17.87 28.36
C SER A 195 -4.85 -17.29 29.42
N PHE A 196 -4.11 -16.22 29.09
CA PHE A 196 -3.24 -15.55 30.06
C PHE A 196 -3.99 -15.07 31.31
N LYS A 197 -5.30 -14.76 31.21
CA LYS A 197 -6.14 -14.41 32.36
C LYS A 197 -6.40 -15.61 33.26
N LYS A 198 -6.75 -16.76 32.67
CA LYS A 198 -6.97 -18.01 33.41
C LYS A 198 -5.67 -18.52 34.05
N LEU A 199 -4.55 -18.43 33.32
CA LEU A 199 -3.23 -18.72 33.89
C LEU A 199 -2.89 -17.79 35.04
N SER A 200 -3.21 -16.49 34.94
CA SER A 200 -2.99 -15.55 36.05
C SER A 200 -3.75 -15.97 37.30
N GLN A 201 -5.04 -16.31 37.15
CA GLN A 201 -5.89 -16.79 38.25
C GLN A 201 -5.37 -18.11 38.85
N LEU A 202 -4.92 -19.03 38.01
CA LEU A 202 -4.33 -20.30 38.46
C LEU A 202 -3.05 -20.07 39.28
N LEU A 203 -2.18 -19.19 38.79
CA LEU A 203 -0.90 -18.86 39.43
C LEU A 203 -1.06 -18.14 40.79
N GLU A 204 -2.24 -17.59 41.11
CA GLU A 204 -2.52 -17.02 42.44
C GLU A 204 -2.59 -18.10 43.54
N HIS A 205 -2.81 -19.36 43.16
CA HIS A 205 -3.00 -20.47 44.11
C HIS A 205 -2.07 -21.66 43.88
N ALA A 206 -1.39 -21.73 42.73
CA ALA A 206 -0.46 -22.80 42.40
C ALA A 206 0.79 -22.78 43.30
N THR A 207 1.06 -23.90 43.96
CA THR A 207 2.34 -24.15 44.66
C THR A 207 3.37 -24.77 43.72
N ILE A 208 2.92 -25.58 42.76
CA ILE A 208 3.69 -26.06 41.61
C ILE A 208 3.11 -25.35 40.38
N PRO A 209 3.81 -24.37 39.77
CA PRO A 209 3.33 -23.71 38.56
C PRO A 209 3.15 -24.68 37.39
N PRO A 210 2.19 -24.44 36.47
CA PRO A 210 2.06 -25.25 35.26
C PRO A 210 3.35 -25.18 34.43
N ALA A 211 3.90 -26.34 34.09
CA ALA A 211 5.10 -26.43 33.25
C ALA A 211 4.79 -26.13 31.77
N VAL A 212 3.59 -26.48 31.33
CA VAL A 212 3.13 -26.35 29.94
C VAL A 212 1.72 -25.77 29.89
N ASP A 213 1.47 -24.87 28.94
CA ASP A 213 0.13 -24.54 28.44
C ASP A 213 0.05 -24.94 26.96
N GLN A 214 -0.77 -25.96 26.67
CA GLN A 214 -0.97 -26.44 25.30
C GLN A 214 -2.15 -25.72 24.65
N VAL A 215 -1.95 -25.06 23.51
CA VAL A 215 -2.98 -24.21 22.89
C VAL A 215 -2.98 -24.31 21.36
N GLU A 216 -4.11 -23.98 20.73
CA GLU A 216 -4.18 -23.90 19.28
C GLU A 216 -3.24 -22.81 18.78
N MET A 217 -2.21 -23.15 18.02
CA MET A 217 -1.30 -22.14 17.51
C MET A 217 -0.73 -22.56 16.17
N ASN A 218 -0.79 -21.65 15.20
CA ASN A 218 -0.22 -21.83 13.87
C ASN A 218 0.27 -20.50 13.32
N VAL A 219 0.86 -20.49 12.12
CA VAL A 219 1.44 -19.27 11.54
C VAL A 219 0.41 -18.13 11.34
N GLY A 220 -0.88 -18.46 11.18
CA GLY A 220 -1.98 -17.51 11.05
C GLY A 220 -2.61 -17.13 12.40
N TRP A 221 -2.47 -17.98 13.42
CA TRP A 221 -2.98 -17.77 14.78
C TRP A 221 -1.86 -17.89 15.82
N GLN A 222 -1.10 -16.80 16.00
CA GLN A 222 0.18 -16.81 16.74
C GLN A 222 0.06 -16.59 18.25
N GLN A 223 -1.10 -16.17 18.76
CA GLN A 223 -1.35 -15.95 20.19
C GLN A 223 -0.27 -15.13 20.96
N LYS A 224 0.26 -14.05 20.36
CA LYS A 224 1.42 -13.28 20.90
C LYS A 224 1.31 -12.88 22.38
N LYS A 225 0.14 -12.39 22.82
CA LYS A 225 -0.07 -11.96 24.22
C LYS A 225 0.08 -13.12 25.21
N LEU A 226 -0.37 -14.31 24.82
CA LEU A 226 -0.22 -15.53 25.63
C LEU A 226 1.25 -15.97 25.67
N LEU A 227 1.93 -15.99 24.52
CA LEU A 227 3.36 -16.32 24.44
C LEU A 227 4.21 -15.42 25.34
N ASP A 228 4.00 -14.11 25.28
CA ASP A 228 4.73 -13.15 26.13
C ASP A 228 4.46 -13.36 27.62
N PHE A 229 3.22 -13.68 27.98
CA PHE A 229 2.84 -13.98 29.36
C PHE A 229 3.51 -15.27 29.85
N CYS A 230 3.37 -16.37 29.11
CA CYS A 230 3.93 -17.67 29.46
C CYS A 230 5.46 -17.62 29.56
N LYS A 231 6.13 -16.94 28.62
CA LYS A 231 7.58 -16.70 28.68
C LYS A 231 8.01 -15.99 29.96
N LYS A 232 7.28 -14.96 30.40
CA LYS A 232 7.57 -14.23 31.66
C LYS A 232 7.34 -15.09 32.90
N LYS A 233 6.44 -16.07 32.82
CA LYS A 233 6.08 -16.95 33.94
C LYS A 233 6.83 -18.29 33.92
N GLY A 234 7.72 -18.51 32.95
CA GLY A 234 8.45 -19.78 32.81
C GLY A 234 7.56 -20.95 32.41
N ILE A 235 6.41 -20.68 31.77
CA ILE A 235 5.47 -21.69 31.29
C ILE A 235 5.79 -21.94 29.81
N HIS A 236 6.04 -23.19 29.43
CA HIS A 236 6.26 -23.54 28.02
C HIS A 236 4.93 -23.56 27.26
N VAL A 237 4.90 -23.04 26.04
CA VAL A 237 3.70 -23.09 25.19
C VAL A 237 3.87 -24.17 24.12
N SER A 238 3.03 -25.19 24.19
CA SER A 238 2.97 -26.26 23.18
C SER A 238 1.85 -25.98 22.18
N ALA A 239 2.17 -25.97 20.89
CA ALA A 239 1.18 -25.73 19.84
C ALA A 239 0.45 -27.03 19.45
N TRP A 240 -0.87 -27.09 19.65
CA TRP A 240 -1.71 -28.06 18.95
C TRP A 240 -2.25 -27.46 17.64
N SER A 241 -2.47 -28.29 16.61
CA SER A 241 -2.86 -27.85 15.26
C SER A 241 -1.90 -26.85 14.57
N PRO A 242 -0.57 -27.06 14.58
CA PRO A 242 0.39 -26.15 13.92
C PRO A 242 0.20 -26.04 12.39
N LEU A 243 -0.48 -27.03 11.78
CA LEU A 243 -0.83 -27.08 10.37
C LEU A 243 -2.30 -26.71 10.10
N ALA A 244 -2.95 -26.02 11.04
CA ALA A 244 -4.37 -25.63 10.99
C ALA A 244 -5.34 -26.81 10.77
N ALA A 245 -5.05 -27.95 11.41
CA ALA A 245 -5.90 -29.15 11.41
C ALA A 245 -6.30 -29.61 10.00
N ASN A 246 -5.37 -29.49 9.05
CA ASN A 246 -5.56 -29.94 7.68
C ASN A 246 -6.12 -31.38 7.62
N GLY A 247 -7.34 -31.54 7.12
CA GLY A 247 -8.03 -32.82 6.99
C GLY A 247 -9.11 -33.09 8.06
N ALA A 248 -9.21 -32.29 9.11
CA ALA A 248 -10.34 -32.33 10.05
C ALA A 248 -11.52 -31.49 9.53
N GLU A 249 -12.76 -31.86 9.91
CA GLU A 249 -13.98 -31.14 9.49
C GLU A 249 -13.99 -29.65 9.90
N TRP A 250 -13.41 -29.35 11.06
CA TRP A 250 -13.27 -27.98 11.60
C TRP A 250 -11.95 -27.31 11.19
N GLY A 251 -11.08 -28.01 10.45
CA GLY A 251 -9.76 -27.53 10.05
C GLY A 251 -9.77 -26.60 8.85
N SER A 252 -8.60 -26.04 8.54
CA SER A 252 -8.41 -25.13 7.43
C SER A 252 -7.19 -25.51 6.58
N LEU A 253 -7.33 -25.35 5.27
CA LEU A 253 -6.23 -25.47 4.32
C LEU A 253 -5.31 -24.23 4.31
N ALA A 254 -5.63 -23.17 5.07
CA ALA A 254 -4.94 -21.88 5.01
C ALA A 254 -3.43 -21.98 5.22
N VAL A 255 -2.95 -22.85 6.14
CA VAL A 255 -1.51 -23.04 6.37
C VAL A 255 -0.90 -23.86 5.23
N MET A 256 -1.45 -25.04 4.94
CA MET A 256 -0.88 -25.97 3.95
C MET A 256 -0.97 -25.47 2.51
N GLN A 257 -1.96 -24.62 2.20
CA GLN A 257 -2.15 -24.04 0.88
C GLN A 257 -1.61 -22.62 0.73
N SER A 258 -1.11 -22.00 1.81
CA SER A 258 -0.54 -20.65 1.77
C SER A 258 0.52 -20.55 0.67
N PRO A 259 0.34 -19.69 -0.34
CA PRO A 259 1.35 -19.47 -1.39
C PRO A 259 2.68 -19.01 -0.80
N VAL A 260 2.62 -18.19 0.26
CA VAL A 260 3.79 -17.69 0.99
C VAL A 260 4.53 -18.83 1.68
N LEU A 261 3.82 -19.72 2.39
CA LEU A 261 4.48 -20.85 3.05
C LEU A 261 4.98 -21.88 2.03
N LYS A 262 4.26 -22.12 0.94
CA LYS A 262 4.72 -23.00 -0.16
C LYS A 262 6.02 -22.48 -0.77
N GLU A 263 6.11 -21.17 -0.98
CA GLU A 263 7.31 -20.51 -1.48
C GLU A 263 8.48 -20.63 -0.50
N ILE A 264 8.25 -20.39 0.80
CA ILE A 264 9.28 -20.57 1.84
C ILE A 264 9.71 -22.05 1.94
N ALA A 265 8.78 -22.99 1.84
CA ALA A 265 9.04 -24.42 1.90
C ALA A 265 9.92 -24.86 0.73
N LEU A 266 9.52 -24.48 -0.49
CA LEU A 266 10.28 -24.72 -1.71
C LEU A 266 11.70 -24.11 -1.61
N SER A 267 11.81 -22.88 -1.10
CA SER A 267 13.11 -22.21 -0.94
C SER A 267 14.09 -22.93 -0.02
N ARG A 268 13.58 -23.75 0.91
CA ARG A 268 14.38 -24.51 1.88
C ARG A 268 14.57 -25.97 1.49
N GLY A 269 14.05 -26.40 0.33
CA GLY A 269 13.99 -27.82 -0.04
C GLY A 269 13.16 -28.64 0.96
N LYS A 270 12.14 -28.03 1.55
CA LYS A 270 11.27 -28.60 2.59
C LYS A 270 9.82 -28.58 2.15
N SER A 271 8.97 -29.35 2.81
CA SER A 271 7.51 -29.24 2.68
C SER A 271 6.95 -28.12 3.57
N VAL A 272 5.73 -27.65 3.30
CA VAL A 272 5.06 -26.64 4.14
C VAL A 272 4.95 -27.13 5.59
N ALA A 273 4.73 -28.42 5.79
CA ALA A 273 4.67 -29.04 7.11
C ALA A 273 6.00 -28.99 7.88
N GLN A 274 7.13 -28.88 7.18
CA GLN A 274 8.46 -28.81 7.79
C GLN A 274 8.88 -27.37 8.16
N LEU A 275 8.13 -26.34 7.73
CA LEU A 275 8.47 -24.95 8.05
C LEU A 275 8.30 -24.57 9.52
N PRO A 276 7.20 -24.95 10.22
CA PRO A 276 7.06 -24.69 11.64
C PRO A 276 8.17 -25.36 12.48
N LEU A 277 8.83 -26.39 11.94
CA LEU A 277 9.87 -27.18 12.60
C LEU A 277 11.30 -26.63 12.40
N HIS A 278 11.47 -25.59 11.57
CA HIS A 278 12.79 -25.06 11.19
C HIS A 278 12.93 -23.56 11.51
N LEU A 279 12.33 -23.15 12.62
CA LEU A 279 12.52 -21.83 13.22
C LEU A 279 13.32 -22.01 14.51
N ASP A 280 14.58 -21.58 14.46
CA ASP A 280 15.58 -21.54 15.53
C ASP A 280 15.99 -22.88 16.17
N SER A 281 16.92 -23.59 15.52
CA SER A 281 17.83 -24.52 16.20
C SER A 281 19.28 -24.02 16.08
N GLN A 282 19.68 -23.16 17.01
CA GLN A 282 20.99 -23.03 17.68
C GLN A 282 22.35 -23.26 16.97
N GLU A 283 22.47 -23.45 15.66
CA GLU A 283 23.78 -23.73 15.04
C GLU A 283 24.62 -22.50 14.65
N ASN A 284 24.13 -21.27 14.84
CA ASN A 284 24.89 -20.07 14.44
C ASN A 284 25.72 -19.42 15.55
N HIS A 285 25.68 -19.91 16.80
CA HIS A 285 26.36 -19.24 17.92
C HIS A 285 27.81 -19.66 18.18
N GLN A 286 28.32 -20.73 17.56
CA GLN A 286 29.71 -21.18 17.81
C GLN A 286 30.67 -21.06 16.62
N ARG A 287 30.21 -20.73 15.40
CA ARG A 287 31.10 -20.64 14.22
C ARG A 287 31.57 -19.23 13.84
N ASN A 288 31.07 -18.16 14.47
CA ASN A 288 31.38 -16.78 14.05
C ASN A 288 32.32 -15.99 14.98
N ASN A 289 32.88 -16.59 16.03
CA ASN A 289 33.76 -15.84 16.95
C ASN A 289 35.18 -15.56 16.42
N ASN A 290 35.53 -15.97 15.19
CA ASN A 290 36.87 -15.74 14.62
C ASN A 290 36.88 -15.15 13.20
N ARG A 291 35.84 -14.40 12.80
CA ARG A 291 35.97 -13.48 11.64
C ARG A 291 35.92 -12.05 12.15
N GLU A 292 37.05 -11.35 12.07
CA GLU A 292 37.08 -9.89 12.20
C GLU A 292 35.95 -9.31 11.34
N MET A 293 35.06 -8.53 11.95
CA MET A 293 34.04 -7.77 11.21
C MET A 293 34.77 -6.87 10.21
N SER A 294 34.51 -7.06 8.92
CA SER A 294 34.98 -6.13 7.88
C SER A 294 34.49 -4.72 8.21
N GLN A 295 35.41 -3.75 8.26
CA GLN A 295 35.12 -2.35 8.53
C GLN A 295 34.02 -1.82 7.58
N ILE A 296 33.03 -1.08 8.12
CA ILE A 296 31.96 -0.49 7.32
C ILE A 296 32.59 0.48 6.29
N PRO A 297 32.32 0.34 4.98
CA PRO A 297 32.84 1.25 3.98
C PRO A 297 32.39 2.69 4.22
N GLU A 298 33.26 3.64 3.89
CA GLU A 298 33.00 5.08 4.02
C GLU A 298 33.07 5.74 2.64
N VAL A 299 32.28 6.79 2.45
CA VAL A 299 32.37 7.70 1.30
C VAL A 299 32.91 9.05 1.76
N GLU A 300 33.79 9.65 0.97
CA GLU A 300 34.26 11.02 1.20
C GLU A 300 33.28 12.01 0.56
N LEU A 301 32.66 12.85 1.40
CA LEU A 301 31.76 13.92 0.96
C LEU A 301 32.57 15.07 0.36
N SER A 302 31.93 15.94 -0.44
CA SER A 302 32.57 17.15 -0.99
C SER A 302 33.16 18.10 0.07
N SER A 303 32.66 18.02 1.31
CA SER A 303 33.21 18.70 2.49
C SER A 303 34.52 18.09 3.05
N GLY A 304 35.02 16.97 2.50
CA GLY A 304 36.17 16.21 3.00
C GLY A 304 35.87 15.27 4.17
N ARG A 305 34.64 15.24 4.69
CA ARG A 305 34.24 14.30 5.74
C ARG A 305 34.02 12.89 5.18
N LYS A 306 34.45 11.88 5.93
CA LYS A 306 34.11 10.48 5.67
C LYS A 306 32.77 10.15 6.31
N MET A 307 31.87 9.57 5.54
CA MET A 307 30.53 9.17 5.97
C MET A 307 30.34 7.66 5.78
N PRO A 308 29.95 6.90 6.83
CA PRO A 308 29.68 5.47 6.68
C PRO A 308 28.54 5.19 5.70
N MET A 309 28.71 4.17 4.86
CA MET A 309 27.78 3.80 3.78
C MET A 309 26.47 3.16 4.25
N ILE A 310 26.30 2.94 5.55
CA ILE A 310 25.04 2.52 6.16
C ILE A 310 24.76 3.31 7.43
N ALA A 311 23.54 3.82 7.56
CA ALA A 311 23.04 4.57 8.70
C ALA A 311 21.87 3.86 9.38
N MET A 312 21.82 3.95 10.71
CA MET A 312 20.65 3.60 11.50
C MET A 312 19.63 4.74 11.42
N GLY A 313 18.56 4.52 10.67
CA GLY A 313 17.43 5.46 10.60
C GLY A 313 16.63 5.47 11.90
N THR A 314 16.24 6.65 12.38
CA THR A 314 15.52 6.79 13.65
C THR A 314 14.03 7.16 13.51
N ALA A 315 13.53 7.35 12.29
CA ALA A 315 12.11 7.60 12.02
C ALA A 315 11.25 6.32 12.19
N ALA A 316 10.10 6.45 12.84
CA ALA A 316 9.11 5.39 12.96
C ALA A 316 7.68 5.96 13.10
N PRO A 317 6.62 5.23 12.67
CA PRO A 317 5.23 5.66 12.89
C PRO A 317 4.89 5.84 14.37
N SER A 318 5.49 5.02 15.23
CA SER A 318 5.46 5.17 16.67
C SER A 318 6.83 4.84 17.25
N LEU A 319 7.31 5.70 18.13
CA LEU A 319 8.54 5.46 18.87
C LEU A 319 8.24 4.69 20.16
N PRO A 320 9.12 3.74 20.54
CA PRO A 320 9.12 3.19 21.89
C PRO A 320 9.31 4.29 22.95
N PRO A 321 8.95 4.02 24.22
CA PRO A 321 9.34 4.87 25.35
C PRO A 321 10.83 5.23 25.31
N ALA A 322 11.17 6.46 25.72
CA ALA A 322 12.49 7.05 25.54
C ALA A 322 13.65 6.19 26.08
N GLU A 323 13.44 5.46 27.18
CA GLU A 323 14.43 4.54 27.77
C GLU A 323 14.71 3.34 26.87
N ILE A 324 13.65 2.73 26.32
CA ILE A 324 13.76 1.61 25.37
C ILE A 324 14.40 2.08 24.06
N LEU A 325 14.04 3.28 23.59
CA LEU A 325 14.65 3.84 22.40
C LEU A 325 16.15 4.11 22.60
N THR A 326 16.54 4.58 23.79
CA THR A 326 17.95 4.77 24.17
C THR A 326 18.70 3.44 24.15
N SER A 327 18.14 2.37 24.74
CA SER A 327 18.79 1.04 24.73
C SER A 327 18.94 0.47 23.32
N ILE A 328 17.95 0.69 22.44
CA ILE A 328 18.03 0.28 21.03
C ILE A 328 19.18 0.98 20.30
N PHE A 329 19.42 2.26 20.57
CA PHE A 329 20.55 2.97 19.95
C PHE A 329 21.90 2.51 20.50
N ILE A 330 21.98 2.17 21.79
CA ILE A 330 23.17 1.53 22.37
C ILE A 330 23.41 0.18 21.68
N ASP A 331 22.38 -0.65 21.53
CA ASP A 331 22.46 -1.94 20.81
C ASP A 331 22.96 -1.75 19.37
N ALA A 332 22.54 -0.68 18.68
CA ALA A 332 23.01 -0.38 17.33
C ALA A 332 24.50 -0.03 17.32
N ILE A 333 24.99 0.78 18.27
CA ILE A 333 26.42 1.10 18.41
C ILE A 333 27.23 -0.17 18.70
N GLU A 334 26.74 -1.03 19.60
CA GLU A 334 27.35 -2.33 19.93
C GLU A 334 27.40 -3.27 18.72
N CYS A 335 26.35 -3.29 17.89
CA CYS A 335 26.32 -4.10 16.68
C CYS A 335 27.28 -3.60 15.61
N GLY A 336 27.76 -2.35 15.71
CA GLY A 336 28.74 -1.78 14.79
C GLY A 336 28.26 -0.58 13.99
N TYR A 337 27.03 -0.07 14.19
CA TYR A 337 26.61 1.16 13.52
C TYR A 337 27.49 2.33 13.97
N ARG A 338 27.94 3.13 12.99
CA ARG A 338 28.70 4.36 13.20
C ARG A 338 28.05 5.59 12.55
N HIS A 339 26.90 5.42 11.90
CA HIS A 339 26.12 6.53 11.34
C HIS A 339 24.67 6.45 11.83
N PHE A 340 24.16 7.56 12.38
CA PHE A 340 22.77 7.72 12.83
C PHE A 340 22.08 8.84 12.08
N ASP A 341 20.89 8.54 11.54
CA ASP A 341 20.06 9.50 10.82
C ASP A 341 18.81 9.86 11.63
N THR A 342 18.73 11.12 12.06
CA THR A 342 17.62 11.69 12.82
C THR A 342 17.13 13.00 12.20
N ALA A 343 16.15 13.64 12.82
CA ALA A 343 15.59 14.93 12.45
C ALA A 343 14.85 15.55 13.64
N ALA A 344 14.69 16.87 13.64
CA ALA A 344 13.95 17.59 14.69
C ALA A 344 12.52 17.07 14.89
N LEU A 345 11.87 16.63 13.80
CA LEU A 345 10.51 16.07 13.79
C LEU A 345 10.42 14.70 14.47
N TYR A 346 11.45 13.85 14.37
CA TYR A 346 11.28 12.42 14.66
C TYR A 346 11.06 12.12 16.14
N GLY A 347 11.37 13.05 17.04
CA GLY A 347 11.27 12.84 18.49
C GLY A 347 12.36 11.93 19.07
N SER A 348 13.34 11.51 18.26
CA SER A 348 14.40 10.56 18.65
C SER A 348 15.71 11.21 19.10
N GLU A 349 15.91 12.51 18.84
CA GLU A 349 17.17 13.24 19.11
C GLU A 349 17.63 13.11 20.57
N ALA A 350 16.72 13.28 21.53
CA ALA A 350 17.07 13.20 22.96
C ALA A 350 17.51 11.80 23.41
N SER A 351 16.83 10.76 22.94
CA SER A 351 17.22 9.37 23.22
C SER A 351 18.54 9.00 22.55
N LEU A 352 18.78 9.50 21.32
CA LEU A 352 20.05 9.30 20.62
C LEU A 352 21.22 9.97 21.36
N GLY A 353 21.04 11.22 21.81
CA GLY A 353 22.04 11.92 22.60
C GLY A 353 22.45 11.17 23.86
N LYS A 354 21.46 10.69 24.64
CA LYS A 354 21.70 9.85 25.82
C LYS A 354 22.42 8.55 25.48
N ALA A 355 22.07 7.90 24.38
CA ALA A 355 22.71 6.66 23.95
C ALA A 355 24.18 6.87 23.57
N ILE A 356 24.49 7.97 22.89
CA ILE A 356 25.86 8.33 22.53
C ILE A 356 26.70 8.59 23.79
N ALA A 357 26.18 9.38 24.74
CA ALA A 357 26.86 9.63 26.00
C ALA A 357 27.14 8.33 26.78
N ALA A 358 26.11 7.46 26.90
CA ALA A 358 26.25 6.16 27.55
C ALA A 358 27.24 5.23 26.80
N ALA A 359 27.31 5.29 25.48
CA ALA A 359 28.24 4.49 24.70
C ALA A 359 29.70 4.91 24.92
N VAL A 360 29.97 6.21 25.06
CA VAL A 360 31.30 6.72 25.44
C VAL A 360 31.65 6.28 26.87
N GLU A 361 30.73 6.46 27.81
CA GLU A 361 30.93 6.08 29.23
C GLU A 361 31.21 4.58 29.40
N ARG A 362 30.50 3.74 28.63
CA ARG A 362 30.67 2.27 28.63
C ARG A 362 31.89 1.79 27.81
N GLY A 363 32.60 2.69 27.12
CA GLY A 363 33.74 2.33 26.27
C GLY A 363 33.36 1.58 24.98
N LEU A 364 32.12 1.68 24.52
CA LEU A 364 31.67 1.10 23.25
C LEU A 364 32.22 1.88 22.04
N ILE A 365 32.52 3.15 22.25
CA ILE A 365 33.24 4.06 21.34
C ILE A 365 34.19 4.91 22.19
N LYS A 366 35.34 5.33 21.66
CA LYS A 366 36.32 6.14 22.41
C LYS A 366 35.81 7.54 22.69
N ASN A 367 35.08 8.12 21.73
CA ASN A 367 34.55 9.48 21.79
C ASN A 367 33.45 9.69 20.74
N ARG A 368 32.79 10.85 20.79
CA ARG A 368 31.75 11.26 19.85
C ARG A 368 32.21 11.28 18.39
N GLN A 369 33.50 11.53 18.13
CA GLN A 369 34.06 11.65 16.79
C GLN A 369 34.08 10.33 16.01
N GLU A 370 33.89 9.18 16.68
CA GLU A 370 33.69 7.89 16.00
C GLU A 370 32.32 7.75 15.33
N LEU A 371 31.36 8.62 15.65
CA LEU A 371 30.02 8.57 15.08
C LEU A 371 29.82 9.68 14.04
N PHE A 372 29.01 9.38 13.03
CA PHE A 372 28.46 10.32 12.07
C PHE A 372 26.97 10.53 12.38
N VAL A 373 26.56 11.73 12.80
CA VAL A 373 25.17 12.05 13.14
C VAL A 373 24.60 13.05 12.14
N THR A 374 23.52 12.65 11.50
CA THR A 374 22.73 13.48 10.58
C THR A 374 21.47 13.98 11.29
N SER A 375 21.21 15.30 11.29
CA SER A 375 19.90 15.87 11.67
C SER A 375 19.35 16.77 10.55
N LYS A 376 18.09 17.19 10.67
CA LYS A 376 17.37 17.92 9.63
C LYS A 376 16.44 18.97 10.22
N VAL A 377 16.38 20.15 9.60
CA VAL A 377 15.41 21.20 9.92
C VAL A 377 14.03 20.87 9.34
N TRP A 378 12.98 21.04 10.14
CA TRP A 378 11.59 20.78 9.72
C TRP A 378 10.94 21.98 9.02
N CYS A 379 9.84 21.74 8.32
CA CYS A 379 9.20 22.69 7.40
C CYS A 379 8.73 23.99 8.08
N ASN A 380 8.34 23.96 9.36
CA ASN A 380 7.93 25.13 10.15
C ASN A 380 9.12 25.99 10.62
N ASN A 381 10.35 25.52 10.40
CA ASN A 381 11.59 26.25 10.66
C ASN A 381 12.41 26.50 9.38
N ASN A 382 11.85 26.23 8.20
CA ASN A 382 12.52 26.41 6.90
C ASN A 382 12.56 27.85 6.37
N GLN A 383 12.39 28.84 7.24
CA GLN A 383 12.61 30.26 6.92
C GLN A 383 14.03 30.69 7.32
N PRO A 384 14.70 31.58 6.58
CA PRO A 384 16.13 31.90 6.77
C PRO A 384 16.53 32.19 8.22
N HIS A 385 15.75 33.04 8.91
CA HIS A 385 16.02 33.48 10.28
C HIS A 385 15.80 32.39 11.35
N LEU A 386 15.16 31.26 11.01
CA LEU A 386 14.84 30.16 11.94
C LEU A 386 15.81 28.99 11.85
N ILE A 387 16.60 28.88 10.79
CA ILE A 387 17.51 27.75 10.54
C ILE A 387 18.54 27.58 11.66
N LEU A 388 19.27 28.65 11.99
CA LEU A 388 20.30 28.61 13.04
C LEU A 388 19.72 28.34 14.44
N PRO A 389 18.62 29.00 14.87
CA PRO A 389 17.91 28.63 16.10
C PRO A 389 17.46 27.16 16.13
N ALA A 390 16.92 26.64 15.02
CA ALA A 390 16.47 25.26 14.94
C ALA A 390 17.62 24.26 15.10
N LEU A 391 18.77 24.51 14.45
CA LEU A 391 19.95 23.67 14.63
C LEU A 391 20.44 23.67 16.08
N LYS A 392 20.50 24.84 16.73
CA LYS A 392 20.90 24.93 18.15
C LYS A 392 19.98 24.09 19.05
N LYS A 393 18.67 24.08 18.77
CA LYS A 393 17.71 23.26 19.52
C LYS A 393 17.91 21.76 19.28
N SER A 394 18.21 21.35 18.05
CA SER A 394 18.59 19.95 17.75
C SER A 394 19.87 19.54 18.48
N LEU A 395 20.89 20.42 18.50
CA LEU A 395 22.14 20.18 19.23
C LEU A 395 21.93 20.05 20.74
N GLU A 396 21.09 20.90 21.33
CA GLU A 396 20.69 20.81 22.75
C GLU A 396 20.01 19.47 23.05
N ARG A 397 19.03 19.06 22.25
CA ARG A 397 18.35 17.76 22.41
C ARG A 397 19.32 16.59 22.29
N LEU A 398 20.21 16.63 21.31
CA LEU A 398 21.24 15.61 21.11
C LEU A 398 22.34 15.65 22.19
N GLY A 399 22.48 16.75 22.93
CA GLY A 399 23.61 16.96 23.84
C GLY A 399 24.95 17.01 23.10
N LEU A 400 24.99 17.60 21.90
CA LEU A 400 26.17 17.65 21.03
C LEU A 400 26.58 19.08 20.72
N GLU A 401 27.89 19.28 20.50
CA GLU A 401 28.43 20.57 20.04
C GLU A 401 28.26 20.79 18.53
N TYR A 402 28.17 19.70 17.75
CA TYR A 402 27.96 19.73 16.31
C TYR A 402 27.24 18.47 15.81
N VAL A 403 26.63 18.59 14.63
CA VAL A 403 26.21 17.45 13.79
C VAL A 403 27.17 17.29 12.61
N ASP A 404 27.36 16.05 12.18
CA ASP A 404 28.23 15.73 11.05
C ASP A 404 27.60 16.18 9.73
N LEU A 405 26.27 16.07 9.64
CA LEU A 405 25.48 16.52 8.50
C LEU A 405 24.18 17.18 8.96
N TYR A 406 23.88 18.36 8.43
CA TYR A 406 22.60 19.03 8.63
C TYR A 406 21.86 19.24 7.31
N LEU A 407 20.59 18.82 7.25
CA LEU A 407 19.80 18.84 6.02
C LEU A 407 18.57 19.73 6.10
N ILE A 408 18.19 20.37 4.99
CA ILE A 408 16.82 20.85 4.79
C ILE A 408 15.93 19.62 4.54
N HIS A 409 14.95 19.33 5.40
CA HIS A 409 14.17 18.08 5.33
C HIS A 409 13.24 18.00 4.11
N PHE A 410 12.56 19.10 3.77
CA PHE A 410 11.77 19.24 2.54
C PHE A 410 11.94 20.64 1.94
N PRO A 411 11.90 20.79 0.60
CA PRO A 411 12.01 22.07 -0.10
C PRO A 411 10.70 22.90 -0.07
N ILE A 412 10.16 23.13 1.14
CA ILE A 412 8.96 23.93 1.41
C ILE A 412 9.11 24.65 2.75
N ALA A 413 8.32 25.70 2.96
CA ALA A 413 8.13 26.31 4.28
C ALA A 413 6.64 26.28 4.63
N VAL A 414 6.33 26.08 5.91
CA VAL A 414 4.96 26.19 6.45
C VAL A 414 4.92 27.25 7.55
N LYS A 415 3.71 27.67 7.93
CA LYS A 415 3.50 28.59 9.07
C LYS A 415 4.13 28.01 10.35
N GLN A 416 4.67 28.86 11.21
CA GLN A 416 5.50 28.42 12.34
C GLN A 416 4.68 27.74 13.44
N GLU A 417 3.42 28.17 13.60
CA GLU A 417 2.46 27.73 14.60
C GLU A 417 1.82 26.35 14.30
N VAL A 418 2.16 25.74 13.16
CA VAL A 418 1.55 24.49 12.69
C VAL A 418 2.08 23.32 13.49
N ASP A 419 1.16 22.44 13.89
CA ASP A 419 1.50 21.15 14.49
C ASP A 419 2.21 20.26 13.47
N ASP A 420 3.42 19.85 13.82
CA ASP A 420 4.31 18.99 13.05
C ASP A 420 3.64 17.71 12.53
N ALA A 421 2.61 17.20 13.24
CA ALA A 421 1.90 15.97 12.88
C ALA A 421 0.75 16.17 11.85
N ASN A 422 0.28 17.40 11.62
CA ASN A 422 -0.95 17.68 10.86
C ASN A 422 -0.81 18.89 9.92
N ILE A 423 0.19 18.85 9.03
CA ILE A 423 0.35 19.91 8.01
C ILE A 423 -0.75 19.76 6.95
N SER A 424 -1.54 20.81 6.78
CA SER A 424 -2.54 20.93 5.72
C SER A 424 -2.03 21.79 4.54
N PRO A 425 -2.64 21.71 3.34
CA PRO A 425 -2.23 22.55 2.21
C PRO A 425 -2.27 24.06 2.50
N GLU A 426 -3.21 24.54 3.32
CA GLU A 426 -3.36 25.93 3.73
C GLU A 426 -2.28 26.43 4.70
N ASP A 427 -1.51 25.52 5.28
CA ASP A 427 -0.37 25.82 6.15
C ASP A 427 0.92 26.09 5.37
N ILE A 428 0.97 25.64 4.12
CA ILE A 428 2.14 25.81 3.24
C ILE A 428 2.25 27.28 2.83
N LEU A 429 3.41 27.88 3.09
CA LEU A 429 3.68 29.24 2.66
C LEU A 429 3.75 29.29 1.13
N PRO A 430 3.15 30.33 0.50
CA PRO A 430 3.11 30.45 -0.96
C PRO A 430 4.49 30.61 -1.61
N PHE A 431 5.50 30.99 -0.82
CA PHE A 431 6.87 31.16 -1.25
C PHE A 431 7.83 30.48 -0.27
N PHE A 432 8.75 29.67 -0.81
CA PHE A 432 9.88 29.11 -0.09
C PHE A 432 11.15 29.85 -0.53
N ASP A 433 11.72 30.67 0.36
CA ASP A 433 12.98 31.38 0.12
C ASP A 433 14.17 30.41 0.15
N MET A 434 14.33 29.64 -0.93
CA MET A 434 15.39 28.65 -1.05
C MET A 434 16.79 29.27 -0.95
N LYS A 435 16.98 30.48 -1.47
CA LYS A 435 18.28 31.19 -1.43
C LYS A 435 18.62 31.60 0.00
N GLY A 436 17.74 32.36 0.66
CA GLY A 436 17.99 32.81 2.04
C GLY A 436 18.09 31.64 3.02
N THR A 437 17.28 30.60 2.84
CA THR A 437 17.34 29.40 3.67
C THR A 437 18.66 28.65 3.48
N TRP A 438 19.18 28.57 2.26
CA TRP A 438 20.51 27.99 2.02
C TRP A 438 21.64 28.83 2.60
N GLU A 439 21.61 30.16 2.46
CA GLU A 439 22.59 31.07 3.07
C GLU A 439 22.66 30.89 4.60
N ALA A 440 21.52 30.65 5.25
CA ALA A 440 21.46 30.34 6.67
C ALA A 440 22.02 28.94 7.01
N MET A 441 21.87 27.95 6.13
CA MET A 441 22.55 26.65 6.25
C MET A 441 24.07 26.79 6.12
N GLU A 442 24.55 27.62 5.18
CA GLU A 442 25.97 27.93 5.04
C GLU A 442 26.53 28.60 6.30
N GLU A 443 25.76 29.47 6.94
CA GLU A 443 26.14 30.07 8.21
C GLU A 443 26.26 29.06 9.34
N CYS A 444 25.33 28.10 9.44
CA CYS A 444 25.45 26.97 10.36
C CYS A 444 26.76 26.18 10.15
N SER A 445 27.23 26.07 8.90
CA SER A 445 28.50 25.44 8.57
C SER A 445 29.71 26.30 8.95
N ARG A 446 29.68 27.61 8.64
CA ARG A 446 30.74 28.57 9.01
C ARG A 446 30.94 28.66 10.52
N LEU A 447 29.86 28.58 11.30
CA LEU A 447 29.91 28.54 12.76
C LEU A 447 30.39 27.19 13.33
N GLY A 448 30.61 26.18 12.48
CA GLY A 448 31.10 24.87 12.87
C GLY A 448 30.08 23.97 13.57
N LEU A 449 28.81 24.39 13.63
CA LEU A 449 27.69 23.65 14.24
C LEU A 449 27.20 22.49 13.35
N ALA A 450 27.36 22.63 12.04
CA ALA A 450 27.18 21.55 11.07
C ALA A 450 28.47 21.38 10.27
N LYS A 451 29.08 20.20 10.31
CA LYS A 451 30.36 19.97 9.62
C LYS A 451 30.21 19.76 8.11
N SER A 452 29.04 19.29 7.70
CA SER A 452 28.58 19.24 6.31
C SER A 452 27.12 19.70 6.28
N ILE A 453 26.69 20.31 5.17
CA ILE A 453 25.30 20.68 4.94
C ILE A 453 24.79 20.05 3.65
N GLY A 454 23.48 19.80 3.60
CA GLY A 454 22.86 19.18 2.45
C GLY A 454 21.35 19.41 2.43
N VAL A 455 20.68 18.66 1.58
CA VAL A 455 19.24 18.73 1.40
C VAL A 455 18.61 17.34 1.44
N SER A 456 17.29 17.30 1.57
CA SER A 456 16.51 16.07 1.45
C SER A 456 15.28 16.32 0.61
N ASN A 457 14.95 15.34 -0.24
CA ASN A 457 13.80 15.35 -1.14
C ASN A 457 13.89 16.43 -2.24
N TYR A 458 15.10 16.76 -2.70
CA TYR A 458 15.27 17.66 -3.83
C TYR A 458 15.25 16.87 -5.16
N SER A 459 14.73 17.50 -6.21
CA SER A 459 14.85 16.99 -7.57
C SER A 459 16.08 17.60 -8.24
N PHE A 460 16.56 17.01 -9.33
CA PHE A 460 17.67 17.59 -10.09
C PHE A 460 17.39 19.03 -10.56
N LYS A 461 16.12 19.40 -10.76
CA LYS A 461 15.72 20.79 -11.09
C LYS A 461 15.92 21.72 -9.88
N LYS A 462 15.45 21.32 -8.70
CA LYS A 462 15.63 22.11 -7.46
C LYS A 462 17.09 22.20 -7.06
N LEU A 463 17.85 21.11 -7.20
CA LEU A 463 19.31 21.14 -6.99
C LEU A 463 19.99 22.09 -7.97
N SER A 464 19.59 22.11 -9.25
CA SER A 464 20.16 23.04 -10.23
C SER A 464 19.94 24.50 -9.82
N GLN A 465 18.71 24.85 -9.42
CA GLN A 465 18.38 26.19 -8.94
C GLN A 465 19.14 26.56 -7.66
N LEU A 466 19.29 25.62 -6.72
CA LEU A 466 20.08 25.84 -5.50
C LEU A 466 21.55 26.12 -5.82
N LEU A 467 22.14 25.34 -6.74
CA LEU A 467 23.54 25.47 -7.14
C LEU A 467 23.86 26.78 -7.85
N GLU A 468 22.87 27.51 -8.37
CA GLU A 468 23.07 28.84 -8.96
C GLU A 468 23.45 29.91 -7.93
N HIS A 469 23.14 29.66 -6.65
CA HIS A 469 23.36 30.63 -5.57
C HIS A 469 24.17 30.07 -4.39
N ALA A 470 24.41 28.77 -4.35
CA ALA A 470 25.19 28.12 -3.29
C ALA A 470 26.68 28.48 -3.37
N THR A 471 27.19 29.07 -2.30
CA THR A 471 28.64 29.26 -2.09
C THR A 471 29.28 27.97 -1.60
N ILE A 472 28.60 27.27 -0.68
CA ILE A 472 28.94 25.92 -0.23
C ILE A 472 27.90 24.98 -0.87
N PRO A 473 28.27 24.16 -1.88
CA PRO A 473 27.34 23.22 -2.49
C PRO A 473 26.83 22.18 -1.48
N PRO A 474 25.59 21.67 -1.61
CA PRO A 474 25.10 20.59 -0.75
C PRO A 474 25.99 19.35 -0.89
N ALA A 475 26.48 18.83 0.24
CA ALA A 475 27.29 17.62 0.25
C ALA A 475 26.47 16.35 0.02
N VAL A 476 25.20 16.36 0.43
CA VAL A 476 24.28 15.22 0.35
C VAL A 476 22.90 15.69 -0.13
N ASP A 477 22.27 14.90 -1.00
CA ASP A 477 20.82 14.91 -1.21
C ASP A 477 20.23 13.58 -0.72
N GLN A 478 19.40 13.65 0.32
CA GLN A 478 18.79 12.48 0.93
C GLN A 478 17.38 12.25 0.38
N VAL A 479 17.13 11.12 -0.28
CA VAL A 479 15.90 10.87 -1.06
C VAL A 479 15.36 9.46 -0.90
N GLU A 480 14.06 9.26 -1.19
CA GLU A 480 13.47 7.93 -1.26
C GLU A 480 14.17 7.13 -2.36
N MET A 481 14.87 6.06 -2.04
CA MET A 481 15.48 5.23 -3.08
C MET A 481 15.49 3.77 -2.67
N ASN A 482 14.98 2.93 -3.56
CA ASN A 482 14.92 1.48 -3.39
C ASN A 482 14.80 0.81 -4.78
N VAL A 483 14.79 -0.52 -4.85
CA VAL A 483 14.75 -1.23 -6.14
C VAL A 483 13.48 -0.91 -6.97
N GLY A 484 12.39 -0.53 -6.32
CA GLY A 484 11.13 -0.11 -6.95
C GLY A 484 11.07 1.40 -7.24
N TRP A 485 12.06 2.19 -6.80
CA TRP A 485 12.19 3.61 -7.13
C TRP A 485 13.66 4.01 -7.17
N GLN A 486 14.29 3.81 -8.34
CA GLN A 486 15.74 3.77 -8.49
C GLN A 486 16.39 5.14 -8.73
N GLN A 487 15.61 6.15 -9.11
CA GLN A 487 16.06 7.55 -9.27
C GLN A 487 17.32 7.78 -10.13
N LYS A 488 17.52 6.99 -11.20
CA LYS A 488 18.73 7.02 -12.05
C LYS A 488 19.15 8.40 -12.55
N LYS A 489 18.20 9.23 -12.99
CA LYS A 489 18.48 10.59 -13.47
C LYS A 489 19.03 11.48 -12.35
N LEU A 490 18.51 11.34 -11.14
CA LEU A 490 18.98 12.08 -9.97
C LEU A 490 20.38 11.61 -9.56
N LEU A 491 20.62 10.30 -9.46
CA LEU A 491 21.94 9.73 -9.16
C LEU A 491 23.02 10.24 -10.12
N GLN A 492 22.74 10.21 -11.43
CA GLN A 492 23.67 10.71 -12.44
C GLN A 492 23.94 12.21 -12.29
N PHE A 493 22.90 13.00 -12.03
CA PHE A 493 23.03 14.44 -11.81
C PHE A 493 23.88 14.74 -10.56
N CYS A 494 23.55 14.12 -9.43
CA CYS A 494 24.25 14.30 -8.16
C CYS A 494 25.73 13.89 -8.28
N LYS A 495 26.02 12.73 -8.89
CA LYS A 495 27.39 12.29 -9.19
C LYS A 495 28.16 13.31 -10.02
N LYS A 496 27.56 13.87 -11.08
CA LYS A 496 28.19 14.90 -11.92
C LYS A 496 28.48 16.19 -11.15
N LYS A 497 27.69 16.50 -10.13
CA LYS A 497 27.79 17.72 -9.31
C LYS A 497 28.59 17.53 -8.02
N GLY A 498 29.12 16.34 -7.75
CA GLY A 498 29.82 16.03 -6.50
C GLY A 498 28.90 16.03 -5.27
N ILE A 499 27.60 15.78 -5.46
CA ILE A 499 26.60 15.64 -4.41
C ILE A 499 26.41 14.15 -4.15
N HIS A 500 26.55 13.71 -2.91
CA HIS A 500 26.32 12.31 -2.56
C HIS A 500 24.83 12.02 -2.35
N VAL A 501 24.37 10.82 -2.71
CA VAL A 501 22.97 10.42 -2.52
C VAL A 501 22.86 9.49 -1.32
N SER A 502 21.96 9.81 -0.40
CA SER A 502 21.60 8.97 0.74
C SER A 502 20.16 8.48 0.58
N ALA A 503 19.97 7.17 0.58
CA ALA A 503 18.69 6.52 0.33
C ALA A 503 17.92 6.29 1.64
N TRP A 504 16.84 7.04 1.85
CA TRP A 504 15.86 6.72 2.89
C TRP A 504 14.79 5.75 2.35
N SER A 505 14.22 4.95 3.25
CA SER A 505 13.30 3.83 2.91
C SER A 505 13.81 2.86 1.83
N PRO A 506 15.03 2.31 1.99
CA PRO A 506 15.60 1.35 1.04
C PRO A 506 14.80 0.04 0.94
N LEU A 507 13.91 -0.22 1.90
CA LEU A 507 12.97 -1.34 1.92
C LEU A 507 11.51 -0.92 1.61
N ALA A 508 11.34 0.19 0.87
CA ALA A 508 10.04 0.77 0.49
C ALA A 508 9.08 1.03 1.66
N ALA A 509 9.62 1.41 2.82
CA ALA A 509 8.85 1.73 4.04
C ALA A 509 7.83 0.64 4.46
N ASN A 510 8.21 -0.63 4.27
CA ASN A 510 7.39 -1.77 4.67
C ASN A 510 6.83 -1.62 6.12
N GLY A 511 5.50 -1.54 6.24
CA GLY A 511 4.79 -1.36 7.51
C GLY A 511 4.40 0.08 7.86
N ALA A 512 4.73 1.07 7.02
CA ALA A 512 4.16 2.42 7.10
C ALA A 512 2.90 2.53 6.21
N GLU A 513 1.98 3.44 6.54
CA GLU A 513 0.73 3.66 5.78
C GLU A 513 0.97 4.01 4.30
N TRP A 514 2.01 4.79 4.03
CA TRP A 514 2.45 5.17 2.68
C TRP A 514 3.47 4.20 2.07
N GLY A 515 3.84 3.14 2.81
CA GLY A 515 4.83 2.16 2.39
C GLY A 515 4.30 1.19 1.33
N SER A 516 5.21 0.44 0.72
CA SER A 516 4.87 -0.58 -0.28
C SER A 516 5.62 -1.89 -0.03
N LEU A 517 5.01 -2.99 -0.48
CA LEU A 517 5.62 -4.32 -0.43
C LEU A 517 6.49 -4.59 -1.65
N ALA A 518 6.71 -3.60 -2.54
CA ALA A 518 7.42 -3.79 -3.81
C ALA A 518 8.86 -4.33 -3.65
N VAL A 519 9.56 -3.98 -2.56
CA VAL A 519 10.89 -4.56 -2.27
C VAL A 519 10.72 -5.95 -1.67
N MET A 520 9.97 -6.07 -0.58
CA MET A 520 9.87 -7.31 0.21
C MET A 520 9.17 -8.46 -0.52
N GLN A 521 8.33 -8.17 -1.50
CA GLN A 521 7.61 -9.14 -2.32
C GLN A 521 8.11 -9.20 -3.77
N SER A 522 9.22 -8.53 -4.12
CA SER A 522 9.76 -8.56 -5.47
C SER A 522 10.15 -9.99 -5.87
N PRO A 523 9.54 -10.58 -6.92
CA PRO A 523 9.92 -11.92 -7.39
C PRO A 523 11.37 -11.93 -7.90
N VAL A 524 11.81 -10.82 -8.52
CA VAL A 524 13.19 -10.64 -8.99
C VAL A 524 14.18 -10.69 -7.83
N LEU A 525 13.92 -9.95 -6.73
CA LEU A 525 14.84 -9.99 -5.59
C LEU A 525 14.84 -11.34 -4.89
N LYS A 526 13.71 -12.04 -4.86
CA LYS A 526 13.62 -13.41 -4.33
C LYS A 526 14.43 -14.39 -5.16
N GLU A 527 14.34 -14.31 -6.49
CA GLU A 527 15.13 -15.11 -7.42
C GLU A 527 16.63 -14.91 -7.19
N ILE A 528 17.08 -13.65 -7.02
CA ILE A 528 18.49 -13.30 -6.80
C ILE A 528 18.97 -13.74 -5.40
N ALA A 529 18.11 -13.63 -4.40
CA ALA A 529 18.40 -13.92 -3.00
C ALA A 529 18.61 -15.42 -2.73
N LEU A 530 17.78 -16.26 -3.36
CA LEU A 530 17.66 -17.69 -3.06
C LEU A 530 18.99 -18.46 -3.19
N PRO A 531 19.73 -18.37 -4.32
CA PRO A 531 21.00 -19.10 -4.46
C PRO A 531 22.11 -18.64 -3.51
N ARG A 532 21.98 -17.46 -2.90
CA ARG A 532 23.02 -16.81 -2.07
C ARG A 532 22.80 -16.98 -0.57
N GLY A 533 21.66 -17.55 -0.14
CA GLY A 533 21.32 -17.67 1.28
C GLY A 533 21.18 -16.32 1.99
N LYS A 534 20.86 -15.25 1.25
CA LYS A 534 20.66 -13.89 1.79
C LYS A 534 19.17 -13.55 1.79
N SER A 535 18.77 -12.58 2.61
CA SER A 535 17.36 -12.14 2.65
C SER A 535 17.02 -11.16 1.52
N VAL A 536 15.73 -11.06 1.18
CA VAL A 536 15.22 -10.03 0.24
C VAL A 536 15.56 -8.61 0.72
N ALA A 537 15.54 -8.39 2.04
CA ALA A 537 15.95 -7.11 2.62
C ALA A 537 17.43 -6.84 2.31
N GLN A 538 18.32 -7.82 2.53
CA GLN A 538 19.75 -7.69 2.19
C GLN A 538 19.97 -7.44 0.69
N MET A 539 19.17 -8.02 -0.21
CA MET A 539 19.24 -7.69 -1.65
C MET A 539 18.90 -6.23 -1.92
N GLY A 540 17.81 -5.73 -1.33
CA GLY A 540 17.43 -4.32 -1.48
C GLY A 540 18.49 -3.36 -0.94
N LEU A 541 19.03 -3.64 0.25
CA LEU A 541 20.09 -2.83 0.86
C LEU A 541 21.41 -2.90 0.08
N ARG A 542 21.83 -4.10 -0.36
CA ARG A 542 23.03 -4.27 -1.19
C ARG A 542 22.89 -3.51 -2.50
N TRP A 543 21.74 -3.60 -3.18
CA TRP A 543 21.54 -2.88 -4.43
C TRP A 543 21.69 -1.37 -4.27
N VAL A 544 21.14 -0.78 -3.19
CA VAL A 544 21.35 0.66 -2.91
C VAL A 544 22.83 0.99 -2.74
N TYR A 545 23.58 0.12 -2.05
CA TYR A 545 25.03 0.27 -1.91
C TYR A 545 25.77 0.16 -3.25
N GLU A 546 25.40 -0.78 -4.13
CA GLU A 546 26.00 -0.97 -5.47
C GLU A 546 25.76 0.22 -6.41
N GLU A 547 24.63 0.92 -6.26
CA GLU A 547 24.36 2.16 -6.99
C GLU A 547 25.18 3.35 -6.45
N GLY A 548 25.98 3.13 -5.40
CA GLY A 548 26.86 4.13 -4.79
C GLY A 548 26.15 5.06 -3.80
N ALA A 549 24.94 4.70 -3.33
CA ALA A 549 24.19 5.49 -2.36
C ALA A 549 24.37 4.96 -0.92
N THR A 550 24.30 5.87 0.06
CA THR A 550 24.30 5.47 1.49
C THR A 550 22.95 4.88 1.87
N VAL A 551 22.95 3.77 2.59
CA VAL A 551 21.74 3.02 2.99
C VAL A 551 21.24 3.53 4.34
N ILE A 552 20.03 4.11 4.42
CA ILE A 552 19.43 4.52 5.70
C ILE A 552 18.31 3.54 6.06
N VAL A 553 18.59 2.62 6.99
CA VAL A 553 17.68 1.54 7.36
C VAL A 553 17.39 1.54 8.85
N LYS A 554 16.12 1.34 9.23
CA LYS A 554 15.67 1.30 10.62
C LYS A 554 15.31 -0.12 11.05
N SER A 555 15.77 -0.53 12.22
CA SER A 555 15.32 -1.76 12.91
C SER A 555 15.34 -1.56 14.43
N PHE A 556 14.30 -2.05 15.12
CA PHE A 556 14.30 -2.19 16.60
C PHE A 556 14.66 -3.61 17.04
N ASN A 557 15.01 -4.49 16.09
CA ASN A 557 15.40 -5.86 16.35
C ASN A 557 16.90 -6.02 16.08
N ARG A 558 17.62 -6.46 17.11
CA ARG A 558 19.08 -6.60 17.13
C ARG A 558 19.62 -7.55 16.05
N GLU A 559 18.93 -8.66 15.77
CA GLU A 559 19.37 -9.60 14.72
C GLU A 559 19.24 -9.00 13.32
N ARG A 560 18.16 -8.25 13.05
CA ARG A 560 18.04 -7.49 11.80
C ARG A 560 19.10 -6.39 11.68
N MET A 561 19.48 -5.74 12.79
CA MET A 561 20.59 -4.77 12.78
C MET A 561 21.89 -5.42 12.29
N LYS A 562 22.21 -6.62 12.81
CA LYS A 562 23.38 -7.41 12.36
C LYS A 562 23.27 -7.82 10.89
N GLN A 563 22.11 -8.32 10.45
CA GLN A 563 21.89 -8.71 9.05
C GLN A 563 22.07 -7.54 8.08
N ASN A 564 21.61 -6.34 8.45
CA ASN A 564 21.78 -5.12 7.66
C ASN A 564 23.27 -4.76 7.48
N LEU A 565 24.13 -5.05 8.46
CA LEU A 565 25.57 -4.82 8.39
C LEU A 565 26.31 -5.89 7.56
N GLN A 566 25.69 -7.05 7.32
CA GLN A 566 26.24 -8.16 6.52
C GLN A 566 25.94 -8.04 5.02
N ILE A 567 25.90 -6.82 4.50
CA ILE A 567 25.72 -6.55 3.06
C ILE A 567 27.02 -6.23 2.34
N PHE A 568 28.14 -6.08 3.05
CA PHE A 568 29.40 -5.59 2.46
C PHE A 568 30.32 -6.71 1.95
N ASP A 569 30.16 -7.93 2.44
CA ASP A 569 31.03 -9.09 2.20
C ASP A 569 30.71 -9.90 0.92
N TRP A 570 29.76 -9.43 0.10
CA TRP A 570 29.33 -10.11 -1.15
C TRP A 570 28.70 -9.12 -2.11
N GLU A 571 28.83 -9.34 -3.43
CA GLU A 571 28.34 -8.43 -4.48
C GLU A 571 27.20 -8.98 -5.33
N LEU A 572 26.46 -8.08 -5.98
CA LEU A 572 25.49 -8.43 -7.02
C LEU A 572 26.20 -8.61 -8.36
N SER A 573 25.87 -9.68 -9.09
CA SER A 573 26.45 -9.88 -10.42
C SER A 573 25.84 -8.90 -11.43
N ASN A 574 26.52 -8.71 -12.56
CA ASN A 574 25.98 -7.92 -13.68
C ASN A 574 24.61 -8.42 -14.13
N GLU A 575 24.36 -9.73 -14.10
CA GLU A 575 23.07 -10.32 -14.45
C GLU A 575 21.99 -9.90 -13.43
N ASP A 576 22.29 -9.98 -12.13
CA ASP A 576 21.37 -9.56 -11.07
C ASP A 576 21.02 -8.07 -11.21
N MET A 577 22.02 -7.22 -11.50
CA MET A 577 21.82 -5.78 -11.72
C MET A 577 20.93 -5.51 -12.94
N GLN A 578 21.05 -6.29 -14.02
CA GLN A 578 20.15 -6.18 -15.18
C GLN A 578 18.73 -6.63 -14.85
N LYS A 579 18.54 -7.68 -14.05
CA LYS A 579 17.22 -8.11 -13.59
C LYS A 579 16.55 -7.02 -12.73
N ILE A 580 17.29 -6.46 -11.77
CA ILE A 580 16.79 -5.39 -10.89
C ILE A 580 16.43 -4.14 -11.67
N LYS A 581 17.21 -3.78 -12.69
CA LYS A 581 16.94 -2.63 -13.56
C LYS A 581 15.55 -2.66 -14.21
N ASN A 582 14.98 -3.84 -14.43
CA ASN A 582 13.68 -4.00 -15.08
C ASN A 582 12.49 -4.06 -14.09
N ILE A 583 12.74 -3.93 -12.78
CA ILE A 583 11.65 -3.86 -11.79
C ILE A 583 10.79 -2.61 -12.05
N PRO A 584 9.45 -2.73 -12.07
CA PRO A 584 8.55 -1.59 -12.27
C PRO A 584 8.81 -0.46 -11.27
N GLN A 585 8.89 0.76 -11.79
CA GLN A 585 9.25 1.95 -11.01
C GLN A 585 8.01 2.67 -10.48
N SER A 586 7.87 2.77 -9.17
CA SER A 586 6.81 3.52 -8.48
C SER A 586 7.37 4.17 -7.23
N ARG A 587 7.22 5.49 -7.12
CA ARG A 587 7.50 6.23 -5.90
C ARG A 587 6.50 5.82 -4.81
N GLY A 588 6.98 5.50 -3.61
CA GLY A 588 6.13 5.14 -2.47
C GLY A 588 5.58 6.39 -1.78
N PHE A 589 6.47 7.31 -1.41
CA PHE A 589 6.06 8.57 -0.80
C PHE A 589 5.66 9.58 -1.86
N LYS A 590 4.36 9.69 -2.10
CA LYS A 590 3.78 10.63 -3.09
C LYS A 590 3.79 12.09 -2.64
N GLY A 591 4.06 12.34 -1.35
CA GLY A 591 4.06 13.68 -0.79
C GLY A 591 2.67 14.32 -0.79
N GLU A 592 1.59 13.53 -0.71
CA GLU A 592 0.19 14.03 -0.74
C GLU A 592 -0.11 15.01 0.42
N TYR A 593 0.66 14.97 1.52
CA TYR A 593 0.65 15.97 2.61
C TYR A 593 1.25 17.33 2.22
N PHE A 594 2.02 17.38 1.14
CA PHE A 594 2.76 18.56 0.65
C PHE A 594 2.51 18.85 -0.83
N THR A 595 1.62 18.10 -1.47
CA THR A 595 1.07 18.48 -2.75
C THR A 595 0.19 19.69 -2.47
N CYS A 596 0.78 20.89 -2.63
CA CYS A 596 0.06 21.94 -3.31
C CYS A 596 -0.68 21.24 -4.45
N MET A 597 -2.02 21.31 -4.47
CA MET A 597 -2.82 20.79 -5.58
C MET A 597 -2.06 21.19 -6.84
N SER A 598 -1.58 20.22 -7.62
CA SER A 598 -0.84 20.53 -8.83
C SER A 598 -1.68 21.55 -9.58
N GLN A 599 -1.17 22.77 -9.77
CA GLN A 599 -1.92 23.81 -10.46
C GLN A 599 -2.46 23.19 -11.73
N ILE A 600 -3.79 23.27 -11.91
CA ILE A 600 -4.44 22.75 -13.11
C ILE A 600 -3.75 23.44 -14.30
N PRO A 601 -3.12 22.68 -15.22
CA PRO A 601 -2.49 23.28 -16.37
C PRO A 601 -3.48 24.15 -17.13
N GLU A 602 -3.00 25.26 -17.67
CA GLU A 602 -3.80 26.17 -18.49
C GLU A 602 -3.31 26.12 -19.93
N VAL A 603 -4.23 26.28 -20.88
CA VAL A 603 -3.93 26.55 -22.28
C VAL A 603 -4.24 28.01 -22.58
N GLU A 604 -3.39 28.66 -23.36
CA GLU A 604 -3.68 29.99 -23.89
C GLU A 604 -4.50 29.84 -25.17
N LEU A 605 -5.72 30.37 -25.16
CA LEU A 605 -6.62 30.39 -26.32
C LEU A 605 -6.12 31.41 -27.36
N SER A 606 -6.58 31.30 -28.61
CA SER A 606 -6.27 32.28 -29.66
C SER A 606 -6.77 33.70 -29.34
N SER A 607 -7.70 33.84 -28.39
CA SER A 607 -8.14 35.12 -27.83
C SER A 607 -7.15 35.75 -26.83
N GLY A 608 -6.06 35.05 -26.46
CA GLY A 608 -5.09 35.46 -25.44
C GLY A 608 -5.51 35.14 -24.00
N HIS A 609 -6.71 34.61 -23.78
CA HIS A 609 -7.18 34.21 -22.45
C HIS A 609 -6.72 32.81 -22.09
N LYS A 610 -6.37 32.59 -20.82
CA LYS A 610 -6.00 31.27 -20.31
C LYS A 610 -7.23 30.47 -19.90
N MET A 611 -7.23 29.19 -20.23
CA MET A 611 -8.31 28.25 -19.91
C MET A 611 -7.75 27.02 -19.18
N PRO A 612 -8.29 26.64 -18.01
CA PRO A 612 -7.88 25.42 -17.33
C PRO A 612 -8.19 24.15 -18.16
N MET A 613 -7.23 23.22 -18.19
CA MET A 613 -7.26 21.99 -19.01
C MET A 613 -8.20 20.90 -18.52
N ILE A 614 -8.90 21.11 -17.40
CA ILE A 614 -10.00 20.25 -16.94
C ILE A 614 -11.16 21.10 -16.45
N ALA A 615 -12.36 20.77 -16.90
CA ALA A 615 -13.61 21.42 -16.55
C ALA A 615 -14.55 20.43 -15.85
N MET A 616 -15.33 20.94 -14.89
CA MET A 616 -16.48 20.24 -14.33
C MET A 616 -17.65 20.40 -15.30
N GLY A 617 -18.01 19.31 -15.98
CA GLY A 617 -19.21 19.26 -16.82
C GLY A 617 -20.49 19.24 -15.99
N THR A 618 -21.53 19.94 -16.44
CA THR A 618 -22.79 20.07 -15.68
C THR A 618 -24.03 19.45 -16.33
N ALA A 619 -23.90 18.89 -17.54
CA ALA A 619 -24.97 18.13 -18.19
C ALA A 619 -25.28 16.82 -17.44
N ALA A 620 -26.56 16.47 -17.33
CA ALA A 620 -27.05 15.22 -16.76
C ALA A 620 -28.49 14.94 -17.22
N PRO A 621 -28.97 13.68 -17.21
CA PRO A 621 -30.35 13.36 -17.58
C PRO A 621 -31.34 13.97 -16.57
N SER A 622 -30.92 14.02 -15.30
CA SER A 622 -31.62 14.70 -14.22
C SER A 622 -30.63 15.43 -13.34
N LEU A 623 -30.95 16.69 -13.05
CA LEU A 623 -30.21 17.49 -12.09
C LEU A 623 -30.78 17.29 -10.68
N PRO A 624 -29.91 17.25 -9.64
CA PRO A 624 -30.35 17.39 -8.27
C PRO A 624 -31.14 18.69 -8.05
N PRO A 625 -31.94 18.78 -6.97
CA PRO A 625 -32.51 20.03 -6.49
C PRO A 625 -31.45 21.14 -6.41
N ALA A 626 -31.87 22.37 -6.66
CA ALA A 626 -30.98 23.48 -6.92
C ALA A 626 -30.02 23.79 -5.76
N GLU A 627 -30.45 23.62 -4.50
CA GLU A 627 -29.57 23.77 -3.31
C GLU A 627 -28.47 22.69 -3.27
N ILE A 628 -28.84 21.44 -3.57
CA ILE A 628 -27.90 20.31 -3.60
C ILE A 628 -26.89 20.52 -4.73
N LEU A 629 -27.36 20.92 -5.91
CA LEU A 629 -26.49 21.21 -7.05
C LEU A 629 -25.52 22.36 -6.76
N THR A 630 -26.00 23.40 -6.07
CA THR A 630 -25.15 24.52 -5.61
C THR A 630 -24.05 24.01 -4.66
N SER A 631 -24.40 23.16 -3.69
CA SER A 631 -23.41 22.54 -2.78
C SER A 631 -22.38 21.69 -3.51
N ILE A 632 -22.80 20.93 -4.52
CA ILE A 632 -21.91 20.10 -5.36
C ILE A 632 -20.90 20.97 -6.12
N PHE A 633 -21.30 22.14 -6.61
CA PHE A 633 -20.38 23.05 -7.29
C PHE A 633 -19.42 23.73 -6.31
N ILE A 634 -19.87 24.06 -5.10
CA ILE A 634 -18.97 24.52 -4.02
C ILE A 634 -17.93 23.42 -3.71
N ASP A 635 -18.36 22.16 -3.56
CA ASP A 635 -17.45 21.02 -3.36
C ASP A 635 -16.43 20.89 -4.49
N ALA A 636 -16.82 21.13 -5.75
CA ALA A 636 -15.91 21.11 -6.88
C ALA A 636 -14.86 22.24 -6.80
N ILE A 637 -15.26 23.45 -6.42
CA ILE A 637 -14.34 24.60 -6.20
C ILE A 637 -13.37 24.28 -5.05
N GLU A 638 -13.86 23.72 -3.94
CA GLU A 638 -13.04 23.26 -2.81
C GLU A 638 -12.03 22.19 -3.23
N CYS A 639 -12.45 21.25 -4.08
CA CYS A 639 -11.55 20.21 -4.59
C CYS A 639 -10.47 20.75 -5.53
N GLY A 640 -10.63 21.98 -6.05
CA GLY A 640 -9.65 22.65 -6.90
C GLY A 640 -10.10 22.93 -8.33
N TYR A 641 -11.35 22.61 -8.71
CA TYR A 641 -11.84 23.00 -10.04
C TYR A 641 -11.85 24.52 -10.18
N ARG A 642 -11.37 24.98 -11.34
CA ARG A 642 -11.39 26.39 -11.74
C ARG A 642 -12.02 26.59 -13.12
N HIS A 643 -12.61 25.56 -13.71
CA HIS A 643 -13.34 25.64 -14.97
C HIS A 643 -14.64 24.85 -14.87
N PHE A 644 -15.77 25.49 -15.22
CA PHE A 644 -17.10 24.90 -15.24
C PHE A 644 -17.71 25.03 -16.63
N ASP A 645 -18.22 23.92 -17.15
CA ASP A 645 -18.91 23.85 -18.45
C ASP A 645 -20.42 23.65 -18.24
N THR A 646 -21.19 24.66 -18.64
CA THR A 646 -22.66 24.68 -18.59
C THR A 646 -23.24 25.05 -19.96
N ALA A 647 -24.56 25.18 -20.05
CA ALA A 647 -25.31 25.66 -21.20
C ALA A 647 -26.69 26.14 -20.75
N ALA A 648 -27.29 27.05 -21.53
CA ALA A 648 -28.66 27.52 -21.30
C ALA A 648 -29.68 26.36 -21.22
N LEU A 649 -29.44 25.28 -21.96
CA LEU A 649 -30.29 24.08 -21.96
C LEU A 649 -30.24 23.27 -20.66
N TYR A 650 -29.10 23.24 -19.96
CA TYR A 650 -28.86 22.23 -18.93
C TYR A 650 -29.62 22.50 -17.63
N GLY A 651 -30.02 23.75 -17.37
CA GLY A 651 -30.67 24.14 -16.11
C GLY A 651 -29.71 24.28 -14.92
N SER A 652 -28.39 24.24 -15.15
CA SER A 652 -27.37 24.32 -14.09
C SER A 652 -26.84 25.74 -13.84
N GLU A 653 -27.12 26.70 -14.73
CA GLU A 653 -26.57 28.07 -14.69
C GLU A 653 -26.84 28.79 -13.36
N GLU A 654 -28.08 28.79 -12.87
CA GLU A 654 -28.42 29.49 -11.62
C GLU A 654 -27.71 28.91 -10.39
N SER A 655 -27.66 27.58 -10.29
CA SER A 655 -26.95 26.92 -9.19
C SER A 655 -25.44 27.14 -9.26
N LEU A 656 -24.87 27.22 -10.47
CA LEU A 656 -23.45 27.54 -10.65
C LEU A 656 -23.15 28.99 -10.24
N GLY A 657 -23.99 29.94 -10.62
CA GLY A 657 -23.89 31.33 -10.21
C GLY A 657 -23.88 31.53 -8.70
N ARG A 658 -24.84 30.88 -8.01
CA ARG A 658 -24.90 30.87 -6.54
C ARG A 658 -23.67 30.24 -5.91
N ALA A 659 -23.14 29.16 -6.47
CA ALA A 659 -21.95 28.49 -5.95
C ALA A 659 -20.69 29.36 -6.08
N ILE A 660 -20.50 30.05 -7.21
CA ILE A 660 -19.37 30.97 -7.40
C ILE A 660 -19.46 32.14 -6.41
N THR A 661 -20.64 32.73 -6.23
CA THR A 661 -20.87 33.80 -5.25
C THR A 661 -20.52 33.34 -3.83
N ALA A 662 -21.08 32.19 -3.42
CA ALA A 662 -20.79 31.61 -2.12
C ALA A 662 -19.30 31.26 -1.93
N ALA A 663 -18.61 30.83 -2.99
CA ALA A 663 -17.18 30.53 -2.92
C ALA A 663 -16.32 31.77 -2.71
N VAL A 664 -16.68 32.91 -3.30
CA VAL A 664 -16.02 34.20 -3.03
C VAL A 664 -16.30 34.64 -1.58
N GLU A 665 -17.56 34.59 -1.14
CA GLU A 665 -17.96 34.98 0.22
C GLU A 665 -17.26 34.14 1.31
N ARG A 666 -17.06 32.85 1.04
CA ARG A 666 -16.37 31.90 1.93
C ARG A 666 -14.85 31.97 1.82
N GLY A 667 -14.29 32.76 0.91
CA GLY A 667 -12.84 32.85 0.68
C GLY A 667 -12.21 31.62 0.04
N LEU A 668 -13.01 30.75 -0.62
CA LEU A 668 -12.51 29.59 -1.37
C LEU A 668 -11.80 30.00 -2.67
N ILE A 669 -12.18 31.16 -3.21
CA ILE A 669 -11.55 31.87 -4.33
C ILE A 669 -11.51 33.35 -3.99
N LYS A 670 -10.50 34.10 -4.47
CA LYS A 670 -10.37 35.53 -4.13
C LYS A 670 -11.43 36.38 -4.82
N ASN A 671 -11.80 36.01 -6.05
CA ASN A 671 -12.72 36.75 -6.89
C ASN A 671 -13.20 35.89 -8.08
N ARG A 672 -14.15 36.42 -8.85
CA ARG A 672 -14.73 35.77 -10.05
C ARG A 672 -13.68 35.43 -11.11
N GLN A 673 -12.58 36.18 -11.20
CA GLN A 673 -11.53 35.99 -12.21
C GLN A 673 -10.76 34.68 -12.04
N GLU A 674 -10.86 34.02 -10.88
CA GLU A 674 -10.27 32.67 -10.68
C GLU A 674 -11.07 31.54 -11.33
N ILE A 675 -12.33 31.76 -11.71
CA ILE A 675 -13.18 30.74 -12.31
C ILE A 675 -13.32 31.00 -13.81
N PHE A 676 -13.15 29.96 -14.63
CA PHE A 676 -13.46 29.96 -16.05
C PHE A 676 -14.86 29.37 -16.26
N VAL A 677 -15.82 30.17 -16.74
CA VAL A 677 -17.19 29.71 -17.01
C VAL A 677 -17.43 29.64 -18.51
N THR A 678 -17.79 28.44 -18.98
CA THR A 678 -18.26 28.19 -20.34
C THR A 678 -19.78 28.04 -20.34
N THR A 679 -20.49 28.78 -21.17
CA THR A 679 -21.92 28.52 -21.48
C THR A 679 -22.18 28.47 -22.99
N LYS A 680 -23.38 28.04 -23.39
CA LYS A 680 -23.73 27.75 -24.78
C LYS A 680 -25.13 28.25 -25.12
N VAL A 681 -25.28 28.80 -26.33
CA VAL A 681 -26.59 29.14 -26.92
C VAL A 681 -27.26 27.90 -27.51
N TRP A 682 -28.51 27.64 -27.12
CA TRP A 682 -29.27 26.50 -27.64
C TRP A 682 -29.88 26.80 -29.02
N CYS A 683 -30.29 25.75 -29.74
CA CYS A 683 -30.72 25.82 -31.13
C CYS A 683 -31.92 26.75 -31.37
N ASN A 684 -32.82 26.95 -30.39
CA ASN A 684 -33.99 27.82 -30.54
C ASN A 684 -33.63 29.32 -30.47
N ASP A 685 -32.45 29.63 -29.93
CA ASP A 685 -31.87 30.97 -29.87
C ASP A 685 -30.68 31.16 -30.85
N ALA A 686 -30.39 30.16 -31.70
CA ALA A 686 -29.23 30.14 -32.60
C ALA A 686 -29.44 30.90 -33.92
N GLN A 687 -30.18 32.02 -33.87
CA GLN A 687 -30.42 32.94 -34.98
C GLN A 687 -29.75 34.29 -34.67
N PRO A 688 -29.26 35.05 -35.68
CA PRO A 688 -28.41 36.23 -35.45
C PRO A 688 -28.95 37.24 -34.43
N HIS A 689 -30.24 37.56 -34.53
CA HIS A 689 -30.90 38.55 -33.67
C HIS A 689 -31.19 38.07 -32.24
N LEU A 690 -31.01 36.77 -31.95
CA LEU A 690 -31.30 36.15 -30.65
C LEU A 690 -30.05 35.83 -29.82
N ILE A 691 -28.88 35.76 -30.44
CA ILE A 691 -27.61 35.41 -29.78
C ILE A 691 -27.30 36.33 -28.58
N LEU A 692 -27.28 37.64 -28.80
CA LEU A 692 -26.99 38.61 -27.74
C LEU A 692 -28.05 38.60 -26.63
N PRO A 693 -29.37 38.62 -26.93
CA PRO A 693 -30.41 38.41 -25.91
C PRO A 693 -30.25 37.10 -25.12
N ALA A 694 -29.90 36.00 -25.78
CA ALA A 694 -29.72 34.70 -25.13
C ALA A 694 -28.51 34.71 -24.16
N LEU A 695 -27.39 35.32 -24.56
CA LEU A 695 -26.24 35.49 -23.67
C LEU A 695 -26.61 36.32 -22.43
N LYS A 696 -27.34 37.42 -22.61
CA LYS A 696 -27.81 38.25 -21.49
C LYS A 696 -28.67 37.46 -20.50
N LYS A 697 -29.56 36.60 -20.98
CA LYS A 697 -30.35 35.70 -20.12
C LYS A 697 -29.47 34.69 -19.38
N SER A 698 -28.46 34.12 -20.03
CA SER A 698 -27.50 33.24 -19.36
C SER A 698 -26.70 33.97 -18.28
N LEU A 699 -26.25 35.20 -18.55
CA LEU A 699 -25.56 36.05 -17.57
C LEU A 699 -26.45 36.39 -16.37
N GLU A 700 -27.73 36.69 -16.60
CA GLU A 700 -28.72 36.90 -15.55
C GLU A 700 -28.89 35.65 -14.67
N ARG A 701 -29.08 34.47 -15.28
CA ARG A 701 -29.18 33.20 -14.53
C ARG A 701 -27.90 32.92 -13.74
N LEU A 702 -26.73 33.10 -14.34
CA LEU A 702 -25.44 32.91 -13.68
C LEU A 702 -25.15 33.99 -12.62
N GLY A 703 -25.85 35.13 -12.62
CA GLY A 703 -25.50 36.29 -11.79
C GLY A 703 -24.10 36.85 -12.11
N LEU A 704 -23.69 36.82 -13.38
CA LEU A 704 -22.35 37.22 -13.82
C LEU A 704 -22.40 38.38 -14.81
N GLU A 705 -21.35 39.20 -14.83
CA GLU A 705 -21.20 40.28 -15.81
C GLU A 705 -20.65 39.80 -17.16
N TYR A 706 -19.91 38.68 -17.15
CA TYR A 706 -19.35 38.05 -18.34
C TYR A 706 -19.18 36.54 -18.15
N VAL A 707 -19.08 35.83 -19.28
CA VAL A 707 -18.58 34.45 -19.35
C VAL A 707 -17.20 34.42 -20.02
N ASP A 708 -16.39 33.45 -19.62
CA ASP A 708 -15.03 33.30 -20.15
C ASP A 708 -15.06 32.71 -21.57
N LEU A 709 -16.04 31.84 -21.83
CA LEU A 709 -16.28 31.25 -23.14
C LEU A 709 -17.78 31.13 -23.44
N TYR A 710 -18.19 31.60 -24.62
CA TYR A 710 -19.56 31.42 -25.14
C TYR A 710 -19.55 30.62 -26.43
N LEU A 711 -20.34 29.54 -26.48
CA LEU A 711 -20.34 28.61 -27.61
C LEU A 711 -21.69 28.56 -28.34
N ILE A 712 -21.66 28.42 -29.66
CA ILE A 712 -22.79 27.88 -30.42
C ILE A 712 -22.90 26.39 -30.10
N HIS A 713 -24.00 25.94 -29.51
CA HIS A 713 -24.10 24.55 -29.00
C HIS A 713 -24.18 23.50 -30.13
N PHE A 714 -24.87 23.81 -31.22
CA PHE A 714 -24.91 23.01 -32.45
C PHE A 714 -25.04 23.93 -33.68
N PRO A 715 -24.53 23.54 -34.86
CA PRO A 715 -24.70 24.28 -36.12
C PRO A 715 -26.14 24.14 -36.69
N ILE A 716 -27.15 24.41 -35.86
CA ILE A 716 -28.57 24.14 -36.11
C ILE A 716 -29.39 25.27 -35.48
N ALA A 717 -30.41 25.74 -36.21
CA ALA A 717 -31.44 26.60 -35.65
C ALA A 717 -32.79 25.88 -35.69
N ILE A 718 -33.57 26.01 -34.62
CA ILE A 718 -34.96 25.55 -34.55
C ILE A 718 -35.89 26.75 -34.28
N LYS A 719 -37.19 26.56 -34.49
CA LYS A 719 -38.21 27.58 -34.17
C LYS A 719 -38.10 28.05 -32.72
N GLN A 720 -38.23 29.36 -32.50
CA GLN A 720 -37.95 29.98 -31.20
C GLN A 720 -38.92 29.52 -30.10
N GLU A 721 -40.18 29.29 -30.46
CA GLU A 721 -41.25 28.85 -29.57
C GLU A 721 -41.05 27.42 -29.03
N VAL A 722 -40.11 26.66 -29.60
CA VAL A 722 -39.86 25.28 -29.20
C VAL A 722 -38.87 25.24 -28.04
N ALA A 723 -39.32 24.68 -26.92
CA ALA A 723 -38.56 24.64 -25.68
C ALA A 723 -37.76 23.34 -25.53
N GLY A 724 -36.48 23.50 -25.19
CA GLY A 724 -35.61 22.39 -24.80
C GLY A 724 -35.33 21.39 -25.93
N THR A 725 -35.37 20.10 -25.60
CA THR A 725 -35.08 19.00 -26.52
C THR A 725 -36.32 18.38 -27.17
N ASN A 726 -37.53 18.87 -26.86
CA ASN A 726 -38.80 18.32 -27.35
C ASN A 726 -39.23 19.01 -28.65
N PHE A 727 -38.44 18.84 -29.71
CA PHE A 727 -38.71 19.37 -31.04
C PHE A 727 -38.88 18.22 -32.04
N THR A 728 -39.62 18.46 -33.12
CA THR A 728 -39.69 17.52 -34.25
C THR A 728 -38.82 18.01 -35.41
N PRO A 729 -38.51 17.17 -36.40
CA PRO A 729 -37.74 17.62 -37.56
C PRO A 729 -38.35 18.81 -38.32
N GLU A 730 -39.68 18.98 -38.26
CA GLU A 730 -40.40 20.11 -38.84
C GLU A 730 -40.18 21.45 -38.10
N ASP A 731 -39.60 21.40 -36.91
CA ASP A 731 -39.21 22.57 -36.13
C ASP A 731 -37.81 23.07 -36.44
N ILE A 732 -37.02 22.26 -37.16
CA ILE A 732 -35.68 22.66 -37.60
C ILE A 732 -35.84 23.64 -38.77
N LEU A 733 -35.17 24.79 -38.66
CA LEU A 733 -35.18 25.79 -39.72
C LEU A 733 -34.45 25.23 -40.96
N PRO A 734 -34.94 25.51 -42.18
CA PRO A 734 -34.36 24.96 -43.41
C PRO A 734 -32.95 25.48 -43.71
N PHE A 735 -32.54 26.57 -43.04
CA PHE A 735 -31.23 27.18 -43.21
C PHE A 735 -30.69 27.65 -41.85
N PHE A 736 -29.45 27.27 -41.55
CA PHE A 736 -28.69 27.80 -40.42
C PHE A 736 -27.78 28.94 -40.93
N ASP A 737 -28.10 30.18 -40.55
CA ASP A 737 -27.30 31.35 -40.91
C ASP A 737 -25.98 31.39 -40.12
N MET A 738 -25.03 30.54 -40.50
CA MET A 738 -23.74 30.41 -39.84
C MET A 738 -22.99 31.75 -39.78
N LYS A 739 -23.03 32.53 -40.87
CA LYS A 739 -22.35 33.83 -40.96
C LYS A 739 -22.97 34.85 -40.01
N GLY A 740 -24.28 35.10 -40.12
CA GLY A 740 -24.96 36.09 -39.27
C GLY A 740 -24.95 35.69 -37.80
N THR A 741 -25.10 34.40 -37.50
CA THR A 741 -25.03 33.89 -36.13
C THR A 741 -23.62 34.09 -35.55
N TRP A 742 -22.56 33.87 -36.33
CA TRP A 742 -21.20 34.14 -35.89
C TRP A 742 -20.92 35.64 -35.71
N GLU A 743 -21.36 36.51 -36.64
CA GLU A 743 -21.24 37.96 -36.49
C GLU A 743 -21.89 38.48 -35.19
N ALA A 744 -23.00 37.86 -34.76
CA ALA A 744 -23.63 38.15 -33.48
C ALA A 744 -22.83 37.61 -32.27
N MET A 745 -22.13 36.47 -32.39
CA MET A 745 -21.17 36.00 -31.39
C MET A 745 -19.98 36.95 -31.28
N GLU A 746 -19.45 37.44 -32.39
CA GLU A 746 -18.38 38.45 -32.43
C GLU A 746 -18.81 39.73 -31.71
N GLU A 747 -20.07 40.14 -31.86
CA GLU A 747 -20.61 41.28 -31.13
C GLU A 747 -20.67 41.04 -29.62
N CYS A 748 -21.09 39.85 -29.17
CA CYS A 748 -21.01 39.47 -27.75
C CYS A 748 -19.57 39.59 -27.20
N SER A 749 -18.57 39.25 -28.01
CA SER A 749 -17.16 39.42 -27.64
C SER A 749 -16.72 40.88 -27.62
N ARG A 750 -17.08 41.68 -28.63
CA ARG A 750 -16.78 43.13 -28.68
C ARG A 750 -17.39 43.90 -27.52
N LEU A 751 -18.59 43.51 -27.08
CA LEU A 751 -19.25 44.08 -25.90
C LEU A 751 -18.62 43.63 -24.57
N GLY A 752 -17.68 42.69 -24.59
CA GLY A 752 -16.99 42.18 -23.40
C GLY A 752 -17.81 41.21 -22.55
N LEU A 753 -19.01 40.82 -23.02
CA LEU A 753 -19.92 39.88 -22.35
C LEU A 753 -19.42 38.43 -22.46
N ALA A 754 -18.64 38.11 -23.50
CA ALA A 754 -17.90 36.87 -23.64
C ALA A 754 -16.42 37.16 -23.91
N LYS A 755 -15.51 36.68 -23.06
CA LYS A 755 -14.06 36.90 -23.23
C LYS A 755 -13.49 36.15 -24.43
N SER A 756 -14.03 34.95 -24.68
CA SER A 756 -13.77 34.14 -25.86
C SER A 756 -15.08 33.64 -26.44
N ILE A 757 -15.10 33.40 -27.75
CA ILE A 757 -16.23 32.78 -28.45
C ILE A 757 -15.77 31.56 -29.21
N GLY A 758 -16.64 30.58 -29.33
CA GLY A 758 -16.34 29.33 -30.00
C GLY A 758 -17.59 28.60 -30.47
N VAL A 759 -17.41 27.36 -30.86
CA VAL A 759 -18.48 26.49 -31.34
C VAL A 759 -18.44 25.14 -30.62
N SER A 760 -19.50 24.37 -30.78
CA SER A 760 -19.59 22.99 -30.33
C SER A 760 -20.25 22.14 -31.40
N ASN A 761 -19.75 20.92 -31.57
CA ASN A 761 -20.27 19.95 -32.52
C ASN A 761 -20.11 20.37 -33.99
N TYR A 762 -19.01 21.06 -34.32
CA TYR A 762 -18.67 21.37 -35.71
C TYR A 762 -17.74 20.29 -36.29
N SER A 763 -17.95 19.94 -37.56
CA SER A 763 -16.98 19.16 -38.33
C SER A 763 -15.85 20.07 -38.80
N PHE A 764 -14.75 19.48 -39.30
CA PHE A 764 -13.69 20.30 -39.90
C PHE A 764 -14.18 21.05 -41.17
N LYS A 765 -15.19 20.52 -41.88
CA LYS A 765 -15.79 21.20 -43.05
C LYS A 765 -16.60 22.42 -42.62
N LYS A 766 -17.44 22.29 -41.60
CA LYS A 766 -18.21 23.42 -41.03
C LYS A 766 -17.29 24.47 -40.42
N LEU A 767 -16.23 24.08 -39.71
CA LEU A 767 -15.20 25.02 -39.26
C LEU A 767 -14.51 25.75 -40.42
N SER A 768 -14.17 25.03 -41.49
CA SER A 768 -13.57 25.62 -42.69
C SER A 768 -14.48 26.64 -43.37
N GLN A 769 -15.79 26.39 -43.40
CA GLN A 769 -16.79 27.35 -43.89
C GLN A 769 -16.88 28.58 -42.99
N LEU A 770 -16.94 28.37 -41.66
CA LEU A 770 -16.98 29.45 -40.69
C LEU A 770 -15.77 30.39 -40.79
N LEU A 771 -14.57 29.81 -40.90
CA LEU A 771 -13.30 30.57 -40.99
C LEU A 771 -13.19 31.46 -42.23
N GLN A 772 -13.98 31.21 -43.29
CA GLN A 772 -14.01 32.08 -44.47
C GLN A 772 -14.67 33.44 -44.21
N HIS A 773 -15.48 33.53 -43.14
CA HIS A 773 -16.29 34.70 -42.83
C HIS A 773 -16.00 35.28 -41.43
N ALA A 774 -15.35 34.51 -40.56
CA ALA A 774 -15.00 34.94 -39.21
C ALA A 774 -13.95 36.06 -39.21
N THR A 775 -14.30 37.19 -38.61
CA THR A 775 -13.34 38.26 -38.25
C THR A 775 -12.59 37.87 -36.97
N ILE A 776 -13.32 37.36 -35.97
CA ILE A 776 -12.75 36.74 -34.77
C ILE A 776 -12.88 35.23 -34.96
N PRO A 777 -11.77 34.48 -35.14
CA PRO A 777 -11.85 33.03 -35.30
C PRO A 777 -12.35 32.35 -34.02
N PRO A 778 -13.03 31.19 -34.11
CA PRO A 778 -13.44 30.45 -32.94
C PRO A 778 -12.23 30.05 -32.10
N ALA A 779 -12.25 30.40 -30.81
CA ALA A 779 -11.19 30.05 -29.88
C ALA A 779 -11.22 28.56 -29.50
N VAL A 780 -12.42 27.99 -29.46
CA VAL A 780 -12.66 26.60 -29.05
C VAL A 780 -13.67 25.94 -29.99
N ASP A 781 -13.43 24.67 -30.32
CA ASP A 781 -14.45 23.74 -30.78
C ASP A 781 -14.63 22.64 -29.72
N GLN A 782 -15.82 22.59 -29.12
CA GLN A 782 -16.18 21.61 -28.09
C GLN A 782 -16.89 20.41 -28.72
N VAL A 783 -16.29 19.23 -28.68
CA VAL A 783 -16.76 18.05 -29.41
C VAL A 783 -16.72 16.77 -28.59
N GLN A 784 -17.52 15.77 -28.99
CA GLN A 784 -17.44 14.45 -28.40
C GLN A 784 -16.04 13.93 -28.66
N MET A 785 -15.28 13.63 -27.61
CA MET A 785 -13.94 13.08 -27.75
C MET A 785 -13.61 12.22 -26.54
N ASN A 786 -13.18 10.99 -26.82
CA ASN A 786 -12.68 10.04 -25.84
C ASN A 786 -11.85 8.97 -26.56
N VAL A 787 -11.35 7.97 -25.84
CA VAL A 787 -10.50 6.91 -26.40
C VAL A 787 -11.19 6.05 -27.48
N VAL A 788 -12.52 5.95 -27.47
CA VAL A 788 -13.32 5.24 -28.50
C VAL A 788 -13.80 6.18 -29.61
N TRP A 789 -13.58 7.48 -29.51
CA TRP A 789 -13.87 8.45 -30.56
C TRP A 789 -12.85 9.60 -30.51
N GLN A 790 -11.73 9.41 -31.20
CA GLN A 790 -10.49 10.16 -30.97
C GLN A 790 -10.38 11.46 -31.76
N GLN A 791 -11.30 11.72 -32.70
CA GLN A 791 -11.42 12.97 -33.45
C GLN A 791 -10.13 13.40 -34.17
N LYS A 792 -9.30 12.46 -34.64
CA LYS A 792 -7.94 12.78 -35.12
C LYS A 792 -7.93 13.83 -36.25
N LYS A 793 -8.77 13.65 -37.28
CA LYS A 793 -8.86 14.59 -38.43
C LYS A 793 -9.22 16.01 -37.96
N LEU A 794 -10.25 16.11 -37.11
CA LEU A 794 -10.70 17.37 -36.55
C LEU A 794 -9.63 18.03 -35.66
N ARG A 795 -8.97 17.27 -34.78
CA ARG A 795 -7.88 17.80 -33.94
C ARG A 795 -6.72 18.34 -34.75
N ASP A 796 -6.31 17.62 -35.80
CA ASP A 796 -5.25 18.07 -36.70
C ASP A 796 -5.64 19.38 -37.40
N PHE A 797 -6.90 19.50 -37.85
CA PHE A 797 -7.44 20.72 -38.45
C PHE A 797 -7.49 21.89 -37.45
N CYS A 798 -8.04 21.67 -36.25
CA CYS A 798 -8.15 22.69 -35.21
C CYS A 798 -6.77 23.21 -34.80
N LYS A 799 -5.81 22.30 -34.57
CA LYS A 799 -4.42 22.65 -34.25
C LYS A 799 -3.78 23.52 -35.34
N LYS A 800 -4.00 23.19 -36.62
CA LYS A 800 -3.46 23.97 -37.75
C LYS A 800 -4.03 25.40 -37.81
N ASN A 801 -5.25 25.60 -37.35
CA ASN A 801 -5.96 26.88 -37.40
C ASN A 801 -5.97 27.63 -36.05
N GLY A 802 -5.22 27.16 -35.05
CA GLY A 802 -5.19 27.80 -33.72
C GLY A 802 -6.50 27.71 -32.94
N ILE A 803 -7.34 26.71 -33.24
CA ILE A 803 -8.59 26.44 -32.54
C ILE A 803 -8.31 25.37 -31.49
N HIS A 804 -8.68 25.62 -30.24
CA HIS A 804 -8.51 24.63 -29.17
C HIS A 804 -9.65 23.61 -29.16
N VAL A 805 -9.35 22.35 -28.88
CA VAL A 805 -10.36 21.29 -28.77
C VAL A 805 -10.72 21.05 -27.31
N SER A 806 -12.01 21.09 -26.99
CA SER A 806 -12.52 20.69 -25.67
C SER A 806 -13.37 19.43 -25.79
N ALA A 807 -13.00 18.39 -25.05
CA ALA A 807 -13.59 17.06 -25.13
C ALA A 807 -14.77 16.93 -24.17
N TRP A 808 -16.00 16.94 -24.71
CA TRP A 808 -17.17 16.49 -23.98
C TRP A 808 -17.31 14.96 -24.08
N SER A 809 -17.94 14.35 -23.08
CA SER A 809 -18.02 12.87 -22.88
C SER A 809 -16.68 12.13 -22.89
N PRO A 810 -15.66 12.57 -22.13
CA PRO A 810 -14.36 11.89 -22.10
C PRO A 810 -14.45 10.46 -21.55
N LEU A 811 -15.57 10.10 -20.88
CA LEU A 811 -15.88 8.77 -20.37
C LEU A 811 -17.05 8.08 -21.12
N ALA A 812 -17.37 8.54 -22.33
CA ALA A 812 -18.44 8.03 -23.20
C ALA A 812 -19.85 8.05 -22.60
N ASP A 813 -20.18 9.06 -21.78
CA ASP A 813 -21.53 9.32 -21.26
C ASP A 813 -22.23 8.11 -20.64
N ASN A 814 -21.49 7.30 -19.87
CA ASN A 814 -22.06 6.19 -19.13
C ASN A 814 -23.31 6.62 -18.32
N GLY A 815 -24.49 6.14 -18.73
CA GLY A 815 -25.79 6.44 -18.11
C GLY A 815 -26.72 7.33 -18.96
N GLU A 816 -26.27 7.92 -20.06
CA GLU A 816 -27.11 8.61 -21.04
C GLU A 816 -27.70 7.63 -22.08
N ALA A 817 -28.80 8.01 -22.73
CA ALA A 817 -29.47 7.19 -23.74
C ALA A 817 -28.58 6.88 -24.96
N TRP A 818 -27.64 7.77 -25.29
CA TRP A 818 -26.64 7.62 -26.37
C TRP A 818 -25.24 7.25 -25.84
N GLY A 819 -25.12 7.00 -24.53
CA GLY A 819 -23.86 6.69 -23.87
C GLY A 819 -23.44 5.23 -24.08
N SER A 820 -22.19 4.91 -23.74
CA SER A 820 -21.70 3.53 -23.77
C SER A 820 -20.75 3.23 -22.62
N LEU A 821 -20.65 1.95 -22.26
CA LEU A 821 -19.62 1.44 -21.36
C LEU A 821 -18.29 1.20 -22.05
N ALA A 822 -18.15 1.52 -23.34
CA ALA A 822 -16.99 1.14 -24.15
C ALA A 822 -15.65 1.68 -23.59
N VAL A 823 -15.67 2.83 -22.92
CA VAL A 823 -14.50 3.36 -22.20
C VAL A 823 -14.26 2.59 -20.91
N MET A 824 -15.27 2.49 -20.05
CA MET A 824 -15.14 1.91 -18.70
C MET A 824 -14.86 0.40 -18.72
N GLU A 825 -15.37 -0.30 -19.74
CA GLU A 825 -15.23 -1.74 -19.93
C GLU A 825 -14.12 -2.13 -20.92
N SER A 826 -13.39 -1.16 -21.47
CA SER A 826 -12.29 -1.44 -22.39
C SER A 826 -11.23 -2.34 -21.74
N PRO A 827 -10.93 -3.52 -22.29
CA PRO A 827 -9.90 -4.40 -21.76
C PRO A 827 -8.51 -3.74 -21.82
N ILE A 828 -8.26 -2.95 -22.87
CA ILE A 828 -7.02 -2.18 -23.05
C ILE A 828 -6.85 -1.16 -21.91
N LEU A 829 -7.90 -0.40 -21.58
CA LEU A 829 -7.81 0.59 -20.51
C LEU A 829 -7.74 -0.05 -19.13
N LYS A 830 -8.40 -1.20 -18.91
CA LYS A 830 -8.28 -1.98 -17.67
C LYS A 830 -6.85 -2.50 -17.47
N GLU A 831 -6.21 -2.99 -18.53
CA GLU A 831 -4.81 -3.38 -18.50
C GLU A 831 -3.88 -2.20 -18.14
N ILE A 832 -4.05 -1.06 -18.81
CA ILE A 832 -3.27 0.16 -18.54
C ILE A 832 -3.53 0.67 -17.11
N SER A 833 -4.78 0.61 -16.65
CA SER A 833 -5.21 0.98 -15.29
C SER A 833 -4.45 0.18 -14.22
N LEU A 834 -4.33 -1.15 -14.40
CA LEU A 834 -3.56 -2.01 -13.50
C LEU A 834 -2.06 -1.68 -13.54
N SER A 835 -1.50 -1.50 -14.74
CA SER A 835 -0.09 -1.14 -14.94
C SER A 835 0.27 0.20 -14.27
N ARG A 836 -0.59 1.20 -14.41
CA ARG A 836 -0.38 2.57 -13.91
C ARG A 836 -0.86 2.79 -12.48
N ARG A 837 -1.59 1.83 -11.90
CA ARG A 837 -2.27 1.96 -10.60
C ARG A 837 -3.18 3.20 -10.55
N LYS A 838 -3.90 3.43 -11.64
CA LYS A 838 -4.85 4.53 -11.82
C LYS A 838 -6.20 3.95 -12.20
N THR A 839 -7.30 4.67 -11.98
CA THR A 839 -8.62 4.19 -12.40
C THR A 839 -8.75 4.22 -13.92
N VAL A 840 -9.65 3.41 -14.49
CA VAL A 840 -9.96 3.44 -15.94
C VAL A 840 -10.35 4.86 -16.39
N ALA A 841 -11.13 5.56 -15.56
CA ALA A 841 -11.47 6.96 -15.80
C ALA A 841 -10.20 7.84 -15.87
N GLN A 842 -9.31 7.77 -14.87
CA GLN A 842 -8.06 8.54 -14.87
C GLN A 842 -7.20 8.27 -16.11
N VAL A 843 -7.13 7.03 -16.59
CA VAL A 843 -6.42 6.67 -17.83
C VAL A 843 -7.05 7.35 -19.04
N ALA A 844 -8.38 7.28 -19.19
CA ALA A 844 -9.09 7.91 -20.29
C ALA A 844 -8.97 9.44 -20.26
N LEU A 845 -9.15 10.07 -19.10
CA LEU A 845 -9.00 11.52 -18.93
C LEU A 845 -7.56 11.98 -19.19
N ARG A 846 -6.56 11.21 -18.71
CA ARG A 846 -5.15 11.48 -18.98
C ARG A 846 -4.83 11.43 -20.47
N TRP A 847 -5.39 10.46 -21.19
CA TRP A 847 -5.21 10.37 -22.64
C TRP A 847 -5.75 11.61 -23.35
N VAL A 848 -6.98 12.04 -23.03
CA VAL A 848 -7.57 13.27 -23.61
C VAL A 848 -6.68 14.49 -23.36
N HIS A 849 -6.14 14.62 -22.14
CA HIS A 849 -5.21 15.69 -21.80
C HIS A 849 -3.89 15.62 -22.60
N GLU A 850 -3.29 14.43 -22.74
CA GLU A 850 -2.04 14.25 -23.51
C GLU A 850 -2.22 14.45 -25.02
N GLU A 851 -3.42 14.24 -25.54
CA GLU A 851 -3.80 14.59 -26.91
C GLU A 851 -3.99 16.10 -27.13
N GLY A 852 -3.80 16.91 -26.08
CA GLY A 852 -3.83 18.37 -26.11
C GLY A 852 -5.22 18.98 -25.97
N ALA A 853 -6.24 18.19 -25.62
CA ALA A 853 -7.62 18.67 -25.45
C ALA A 853 -7.95 18.99 -23.99
N THR A 854 -8.85 19.94 -23.77
CA THR A 854 -9.43 20.17 -22.43
C THR A 854 -10.40 19.05 -22.08
N VAL A 855 -10.30 18.51 -20.87
CA VAL A 855 -11.15 17.43 -20.38
C VAL A 855 -12.42 18.01 -19.75
N ILE A 856 -13.60 17.76 -20.29
CA ILE A 856 -14.87 18.17 -19.66
C ILE A 856 -15.52 16.94 -19.03
N VAL A 857 -15.28 16.72 -17.74
CA VAL A 857 -15.75 15.53 -17.03
C VAL A 857 -16.80 15.90 -15.99
N LYS A 858 -17.93 15.19 -15.99
CA LYS A 858 -19.02 15.39 -15.04
C LYS A 858 -18.96 14.38 -13.90
N SER A 859 -19.08 14.85 -12.66
CA SER A 859 -19.34 13.99 -11.49
C SER A 859 -20.02 14.77 -10.36
N PHE A 860 -21.12 14.25 -9.82
CA PHE A 860 -21.75 14.78 -8.60
C PHE A 860 -21.25 14.11 -7.31
N ASN A 861 -20.20 13.29 -7.41
CA ASN A 861 -19.55 12.64 -6.27
C ASN A 861 -18.19 13.30 -6.01
N LYS A 862 -18.00 13.83 -4.80
CA LYS A 862 -16.80 14.57 -4.37
C LYS A 862 -15.51 13.76 -4.52
N GLU A 863 -15.53 12.45 -4.21
CA GLU A 863 -14.33 11.61 -4.35
C GLU A 863 -13.93 11.38 -5.80
N ARG A 864 -14.91 11.18 -6.70
CA ARG A 864 -14.62 11.14 -8.14
C ARG A 864 -14.11 12.49 -8.66
N MET A 865 -14.60 13.62 -8.15
CA MET A 865 -14.08 14.94 -8.52
C MET A 865 -12.58 15.04 -8.19
N LYS A 866 -12.17 14.62 -6.98
CA LYS A 866 -10.77 14.58 -6.57
C LYS A 866 -9.95 13.62 -7.45
N GLN A 867 -10.47 12.42 -7.72
CA GLN A 867 -9.78 11.45 -8.59
C GLN A 867 -9.57 12.00 -10.01
N ASN A 868 -10.55 12.71 -10.56
CA ASN A 868 -10.46 13.31 -11.89
C ASN A 868 -9.39 14.40 -11.97
N LEU A 869 -9.10 15.12 -10.88
CA LEU A 869 -8.02 16.11 -10.82
C LEU A 869 -6.62 15.47 -10.72
N GLN A 870 -6.53 14.19 -10.31
CA GLN A 870 -5.27 13.45 -10.17
C GLN A 870 -4.75 12.84 -11.48
N ILE A 871 -4.87 13.60 -12.58
CA ILE A 871 -4.43 13.20 -13.92
C ILE A 871 -3.17 13.94 -14.40
N PHE A 872 -2.66 14.92 -13.64
CA PHE A 872 -1.57 15.80 -14.11
C PHE A 872 -0.18 15.35 -13.65
N ASP A 873 -0.07 14.59 -12.57
CA ASP A 873 1.19 14.22 -11.91
C ASP A 873 1.84 12.93 -12.45
N TRP A 874 1.29 12.35 -13.51
CA TRP A 874 1.75 11.10 -14.14
C TRP A 874 1.49 11.13 -15.64
N GLU A 875 2.14 10.26 -16.41
CA GLU A 875 2.01 10.18 -17.87
C GLU A 875 1.74 8.76 -18.36
N LEU A 876 1.11 8.63 -19.53
CA LEU A 876 1.01 7.36 -20.25
C LEU A 876 2.38 7.02 -20.86
N SER A 877 2.70 5.74 -20.98
CA SER A 877 3.88 5.33 -21.74
C SER A 877 3.62 5.38 -23.25
N ASN A 878 4.70 5.29 -24.04
CA ASN A 878 4.58 5.13 -25.49
C ASN A 878 3.81 3.85 -25.84
N GLU A 879 3.97 2.77 -25.09
CA GLU A 879 3.24 1.53 -25.31
C GLU A 879 1.74 1.71 -25.05
N ASP A 880 1.38 2.38 -23.95
CA ASP A 880 -0.02 2.67 -23.61
C ASP A 880 -0.69 3.49 -24.71
N ARG A 881 -0.01 4.54 -25.20
CA ARG A 881 -0.49 5.37 -26.31
C ARG A 881 -0.72 4.56 -27.59
N GLN A 882 0.18 3.63 -27.91
CA GLN A 882 -0.01 2.73 -29.07
C GLN A 882 -1.18 1.77 -28.88
N LYS A 883 -1.39 1.24 -27.67
CA LYS A 883 -2.56 0.39 -27.38
C LYS A 883 -3.87 1.17 -27.54
N ILE A 884 -3.94 2.39 -26.99
CA ILE A 884 -5.13 3.24 -27.08
C ILE A 884 -5.45 3.62 -28.52
N LYS A 885 -4.41 3.91 -29.34
CA LYS A 885 -4.58 4.23 -30.76
C LYS A 885 -5.37 3.16 -31.54
N ASN A 886 -5.26 1.90 -31.13
CA ASN A 886 -5.90 0.77 -31.82
C ASN A 886 -7.31 0.43 -31.30
N ILE A 887 -7.85 1.22 -30.37
CA ILE A 887 -9.23 1.03 -29.90
C ILE A 887 -10.20 1.31 -31.04
N PRO A 888 -11.20 0.43 -31.31
CA PRO A 888 -12.21 0.67 -32.34
C PRO A 888 -12.93 2.00 -32.16
N GLN A 889 -13.11 2.72 -33.26
CA GLN A 889 -13.68 4.07 -33.26
C GLN A 889 -15.21 4.01 -33.47
N SER A 890 -15.97 4.64 -32.57
CA SER A 890 -17.42 4.76 -32.68
C SER A 890 -17.91 6.04 -31.99
N ARG A 891 -18.64 6.86 -32.75
CA ARG A 891 -19.31 8.07 -32.24
C ARG A 891 -20.53 7.65 -31.43
N GLY A 892 -20.63 8.11 -30.18
CA GLY A 892 -21.78 7.83 -29.31
C GLY A 892 -23.01 8.64 -29.70
N PHE A 893 -22.87 9.97 -29.81
CA PHE A 893 -23.98 10.85 -30.19
C PHE A 893 -24.02 11.04 -31.70
N LYS A 894 -24.93 10.34 -32.38
CA LYS A 894 -25.09 10.40 -33.83
C LYS A 894 -25.84 11.64 -34.32
N GLY A 895 -26.55 12.36 -33.44
CA GLY A 895 -27.35 13.52 -33.84
C GLY A 895 -28.67 13.18 -34.53
N GLU A 896 -29.19 11.96 -34.33
CA GLU A 896 -30.47 11.50 -34.90
C GLU A 896 -31.64 12.48 -34.71
N PRO A 897 -31.82 13.15 -33.55
CA PRO A 897 -32.90 14.13 -33.37
C PRO A 897 -32.86 15.29 -34.37
N PHE A 898 -31.70 15.56 -34.96
CA PHE A 898 -31.49 16.67 -35.90
C PHE A 898 -31.62 16.25 -37.37
N THR A 899 -31.96 14.99 -37.64
CA THR A 899 -31.96 14.43 -38.99
C THR A 899 -33.36 13.96 -39.39
N SER A 900 -33.73 14.18 -40.66
CA SER A 900 -34.98 13.70 -41.24
C SER A 900 -34.91 13.75 -42.76
N VAL A 901 -35.58 12.80 -43.42
CA VAL A 901 -35.66 12.74 -44.89
C VAL A 901 -36.16 14.06 -45.51
N ASN A 902 -36.98 14.82 -44.76
CA ASN A 902 -37.52 16.12 -45.16
C ASN A 902 -36.84 17.32 -44.48
N GLY A 903 -35.86 17.08 -43.60
CA GLY A 903 -35.14 18.11 -42.85
C GLY A 903 -33.90 18.63 -43.59
N PRO A 904 -33.21 19.65 -43.04
CA PRO A 904 -32.01 20.23 -43.64
C PRO A 904 -30.81 19.28 -43.62
N TYR A 905 -30.81 18.28 -42.74
CA TYR A 905 -29.86 17.16 -42.74
C TYR A 905 -30.65 15.86 -42.88
N LYS A 906 -30.42 15.12 -43.96
CA LYS A 906 -31.20 13.91 -44.28
C LYS A 906 -30.74 12.68 -43.50
N SER A 907 -29.50 12.69 -43.04
CA SER A 907 -28.90 11.59 -42.29
C SER A 907 -27.83 12.11 -41.32
N PRO A 908 -27.41 11.29 -40.34
CA PRO A 908 -26.28 11.60 -39.48
C PRO A 908 -25.00 11.92 -40.26
N GLU A 909 -24.76 11.24 -41.38
CA GLU A 909 -23.58 11.46 -42.23
C GLU A 909 -23.58 12.87 -42.82
N GLU A 910 -24.74 13.37 -43.28
CA GLU A 910 -24.88 14.76 -43.75
C GLU A 910 -24.69 15.77 -42.60
N LEU A 911 -25.20 15.48 -41.40
CA LEU A 911 -25.02 16.35 -40.23
C LEU A 911 -23.53 16.48 -39.85
N TRP A 912 -22.77 15.41 -39.95
CA TRP A 912 -21.34 15.39 -39.63
C TRP A 912 -20.42 15.61 -40.84
N ASP A 913 -20.97 15.80 -42.03
CA ASP A 913 -20.24 15.92 -43.30
C ASP A 913 -19.28 14.76 -43.62
N ASP A 914 -19.70 13.52 -43.39
CA ASP A 914 -18.90 12.30 -43.61
C ASP A 914 -17.58 12.25 -42.81
N ASP A 915 -17.52 12.87 -41.63
CA ASP A 915 -16.31 12.88 -40.77
C ASP A 915 -16.00 11.51 -40.12
N GLU A 916 -16.53 10.41 -40.66
CA GLU A 916 -16.28 9.05 -40.17
C GLU A 916 -14.84 8.56 -40.52
N PRO A 917 -14.29 7.64 -39.71
CA PRO A 917 -13.13 6.88 -40.09
C PRO A 917 -13.59 5.76 -41.04
N TYR A 918 -13.49 6.00 -42.35
CA TYR A 918 -13.40 4.91 -43.31
C TYR A 918 -12.16 4.07 -42.98
N ASP A 919 -12.35 2.90 -42.38
CA ASP A 919 -11.45 1.77 -42.54
C ASP A 919 -12.24 0.70 -43.29
N ASP A 920 -11.94 0.56 -44.58
CA ASP A 920 -12.50 -0.48 -45.46
C ASP A 920 -12.02 -1.86 -44.95
N GLN A 921 -12.79 -2.47 -44.05
CA GLN A 921 -12.84 -3.91 -43.82
C GLN A 921 -14.00 -4.21 -42.86
N PHE A 922 -14.94 -5.07 -43.28
CA PHE A 922 -16.18 -5.47 -42.57
C PHE A 922 -17.45 -4.64 -42.84
N SER A 923 -17.88 -4.61 -44.10
CA SER A 923 -19.31 -4.66 -44.41
C SER A 923 -19.57 -5.59 -45.61
N ALA A 924 -19.39 -6.89 -45.36
CA ALA A 924 -20.08 -7.94 -46.08
C ALA A 924 -20.40 -9.03 -45.05
N GLU A 925 -21.68 -9.38 -44.95
CA GLU A 925 -22.32 -10.31 -43.99
C GLU A 925 -22.80 -9.72 -42.65
N ALA A 926 -23.99 -9.11 -42.71
CA ALA A 926 -25.09 -9.35 -41.76
C ALA A 926 -26.43 -9.06 -42.47
#